data_AF-A0A3M5WJP7-F1
#
_entry.id   AF-A0A3M5WJP7-F1
#
_cell.length_a   1.000
_cell.length_b   1.000
_cell.length_c   1.000
_cell.angle_alpha   90.00
_cell.angle_beta   90.00
_cell.angle_gamma   90.00
#
_symmetry.space_group_name_H-M   'P 1'
#
loop_
_entity.id
_entity.type
_entity.pdbx_description
1 polymer ?
#
loop_
_entity_poly.entity_id
_entity_poly.type
_entity_poly.pdbx_seq_one_letter_code
_entity_poly.pdbx_strand_id
1 'polypeptide(L)'
;MYNSLCEIVHDQAFLKVTGLGADFFLKMESLNPAGSIKLKTAVGLINDLQARGLLGPDTILIESSSGNLGVALAMICAERGIPFTCVVDPNSSSHNIRMMRSYGAEVIQVEIPDANGGFLGTRIELIREKVASDPRYVWLNQYENAANPRAHARTTARSISQHFGHVDYVFVGAGTTGTLMGCIQHFQRHHPTTRIIAVDSVGSVTFDTPASRRFIPGLGTSQRPPIFNADGIHALEMVPESHTVAMCRILARSKGLLVGGSTATVIAAVHAWRERIEPGSVVVALSPDWGERYLDTLYDDHWVEQRFGREVLSMTLADLSSPVAETSPESMAAPALSRHSSWTVWLAAERLKRAAFHVVDGEVVARLLAADPLACIDDVQAAYLAHEAGQTINPDSYFLRFAQAPANRIIALPASLSGEQPVSGIKWISSFPGNIDTGLQRASAVLILNDPLTGYAFACLEASRISAMRTAASAVLAARWMSRQQRHVGRMSFIGAGFIARTILDMFVSDGWTMDAVSVFDQHQDSALALVGHASRHGLHSEPSDLATCLQADVVVFATTAPSPYVLEPVFQPGQRVLNISLRDLGPEVIAQANNILDDVEHCLKAQTSPDLAVQQYQHRSFITGTLAQLMTGQVELSPDKASIFSPFGLGVLDLAVGQRVYRQAVAEGSALPVPQFFFESARW
;
A
#
# COMPACT_ATOMS: atom_id res chain seq x y z
N MET A 1 27.14 -0.78 -26.26
CA MET A 1 28.31 -0.18 -25.58
C MET A 1 27.79 0.34 -24.25
N TYR A 2 28.48 0.03 -23.15
CA TYR A 2 28.12 0.51 -21.81
C TYR A 2 29.08 1.64 -21.44
N ASN A 3 28.58 2.71 -20.83
CA ASN A 3 29.39 3.87 -20.44
C ASN A 3 29.92 3.75 -19.00
N SER A 4 29.28 2.91 -18.19
CA SER A 4 29.63 2.68 -16.79
C SER A 4 29.44 1.22 -16.40
N LEU A 5 30.13 0.79 -15.33
CA LEU A 5 30.05 -0.57 -14.83
C LEU A 5 28.65 -0.86 -14.24
N CYS A 6 28.00 0.15 -13.67
CA CYS A 6 26.65 0.04 -13.12
C CYS A 6 25.54 -0.12 -14.17
N GLU A 7 25.81 0.17 -15.46
CA GLU A 7 24.88 -0.09 -16.56
C GLU A 7 24.85 -1.57 -16.97
N ILE A 8 25.87 -2.35 -16.60
CA ILE A 8 25.96 -3.77 -16.92
C ILE A 8 25.13 -4.58 -15.92
N VAL A 9 23.80 -4.55 -16.11
CA VAL A 9 22.86 -5.34 -15.32
C VAL A 9 22.30 -6.48 -16.18
N HIS A 10 22.65 -7.72 -15.83
CA HIS A 10 22.23 -8.90 -16.57
C HIS A 10 20.89 -9.44 -16.06
N ASP A 11 19.82 -9.04 -16.75
CA ASP A 11 18.43 -9.32 -16.32
C ASP A 11 17.71 -10.40 -17.14
N GLN A 12 18.24 -10.78 -18.29
CA GLN A 12 17.54 -11.64 -19.27
C GLN A 12 18.12 -13.06 -19.37
N ALA A 13 18.93 -13.47 -18.39
CA ALA A 13 19.53 -14.80 -18.37
C ALA A 13 18.69 -15.79 -17.55
N PHE A 14 18.09 -16.76 -18.24
CA PHE A 14 17.30 -17.83 -17.65
C PHE A 14 17.80 -19.18 -18.16
N LEU A 15 18.00 -20.14 -17.26
CA LEU A 15 18.39 -21.51 -17.58
C LEU A 15 17.22 -22.44 -17.28
N LYS A 16 16.75 -23.21 -18.27
CA LYS A 16 15.78 -24.28 -18.02
C LYS A 16 16.48 -25.43 -17.29
N VAL A 17 15.96 -25.83 -16.13
CA VAL A 17 16.46 -26.94 -15.32
C VAL A 17 15.39 -28.05 -15.31
N THR A 18 15.81 -29.28 -15.59
CA THR A 18 14.94 -30.47 -15.67
C THR A 18 15.53 -31.63 -14.90
N GLY A 19 14.72 -32.65 -14.60
CA GLY A 19 15.18 -33.88 -13.95
C GLY A 19 15.50 -33.75 -12.46
N LEU A 20 14.93 -32.75 -11.79
CA LEU A 20 14.98 -32.56 -10.34
C LEU A 20 13.58 -32.67 -9.71
N GLY A 21 12.64 -33.36 -10.36
CA GLY A 21 11.22 -33.39 -9.99
C GLY A 21 10.38 -32.51 -10.91
N ALA A 22 10.25 -31.21 -10.60
CA ALA A 22 9.58 -30.24 -11.46
C ALA A 22 10.55 -29.59 -12.46
N ASP A 23 10.07 -29.26 -13.65
CA ASP A 23 10.76 -28.39 -14.61
C ASP A 23 10.61 -26.94 -14.15
N PHE A 24 11.69 -26.16 -14.17
CA PHE A 24 11.66 -24.74 -13.81
C PHE A 24 12.73 -23.94 -14.55
N PHE A 25 12.61 -22.61 -14.50
CA PHE A 25 13.59 -21.68 -15.04
C PHE A 25 14.38 -21.03 -13.91
N LEU A 26 15.70 -21.16 -13.95
CA LEU A 26 16.61 -20.54 -13.01
C LEU A 26 17.04 -19.17 -13.54
N LYS A 27 16.69 -18.09 -12.83
CA LYS A 27 17.13 -16.74 -13.15
C LYS A 27 18.55 -16.52 -12.65
N MET A 28 19.49 -16.32 -13.58
CA MET A 28 20.93 -16.29 -13.32
C MET A 28 21.42 -14.89 -12.92
N GLU A 29 21.14 -14.50 -11.67
CA GLU A 29 21.59 -13.21 -11.11
C GLU A 29 23.09 -13.19 -10.80
N SER A 30 23.70 -14.38 -10.74
CA SER A 30 25.13 -14.60 -10.56
C SER A 30 25.99 -14.08 -11.73
N LEU A 31 25.39 -13.82 -12.90
CA LEU A 31 26.07 -13.28 -14.08
C LEU A 31 26.31 -11.77 -14.02
N ASN A 32 25.74 -11.06 -13.03
CA ASN A 32 26.05 -9.65 -12.85
C ASN A 32 27.54 -9.45 -12.55
N PRO A 33 28.17 -8.32 -12.97
CA PRO A 33 29.60 -8.06 -12.81
C PRO A 33 30.18 -8.30 -11.40
N ALA A 34 29.43 -8.03 -10.33
CA ALA A 34 29.85 -8.31 -8.96
C ALA A 34 29.81 -9.81 -8.57
N GLY A 35 29.42 -10.67 -9.51
CA GLY A 35 29.20 -12.11 -9.36
C GLY A 35 27.94 -12.47 -8.57
N SER A 36 27.01 -11.52 -8.36
CA SER A 36 25.79 -11.78 -7.60
C SER A 36 24.66 -10.77 -7.83
N ILE A 37 23.48 -11.14 -7.37
CA ILE A 37 22.27 -10.32 -7.33
C ILE A 37 22.46 -8.96 -6.62
N LYS A 38 23.44 -8.86 -5.71
CA LYS A 38 23.62 -7.68 -4.85
C LYS A 38 24.16 -6.46 -5.60
N LEU A 39 24.60 -6.61 -6.85
CA LEU A 39 24.89 -5.47 -7.72
C LEU A 39 23.69 -4.51 -7.80
N LYS A 40 22.49 -5.06 -7.98
CA LYS A 40 21.24 -4.29 -8.11
C LYS A 40 20.92 -3.53 -6.83
N THR A 41 21.11 -4.17 -5.68
CA THR A 41 20.93 -3.53 -4.38
C THR A 41 21.93 -2.39 -4.21
N ALA A 42 23.22 -2.62 -4.49
CA ALA A 42 24.27 -1.61 -4.39
C ALA A 42 23.97 -0.37 -5.26
N VAL A 43 23.64 -0.59 -6.54
CA VAL A 43 23.26 0.48 -7.48
C VAL A 43 22.01 1.22 -6.97
N GLY A 44 21.00 0.49 -6.51
CA GLY A 44 19.77 1.06 -5.97
C GLY A 44 20.00 1.96 -4.75
N LEU A 45 20.79 1.50 -3.77
CA LEU A 45 21.08 2.25 -2.55
C LEU A 45 21.88 3.53 -2.84
N ILE A 46 22.91 3.45 -3.70
CA ILE A 46 23.74 4.61 -4.03
C ILE A 46 22.95 5.63 -4.87
N ASN A 47 22.16 5.17 -5.86
CA ASN A 47 21.33 6.07 -6.66
C ASN A 47 20.26 6.78 -5.81
N ASP A 48 19.74 6.12 -4.78
CA ASP A 48 18.78 6.72 -3.85
C ASP A 48 19.43 7.82 -3.00
N LEU A 49 20.66 7.62 -2.50
CA LEU A 49 21.41 8.69 -1.82
C LEU A 49 21.68 9.88 -2.76
N GLN A 50 22.07 9.59 -4.00
CA GLN A 50 22.33 10.62 -5.01
C GLN A 50 21.06 11.43 -5.31
N ALA A 51 19.92 10.76 -5.50
CA ALA A 51 18.63 11.41 -5.76
C ALA A 51 18.17 12.28 -4.57
N ARG A 52 18.53 11.92 -3.34
CA ARG A 52 18.26 12.70 -2.12
C ARG A 52 19.27 13.82 -1.86
N GLY A 53 20.30 13.97 -2.70
CA GLY A 53 21.35 14.97 -2.51
C GLY A 53 22.26 14.70 -1.31
N LEU A 54 22.36 13.43 -0.87
CA LEU A 54 23.16 13.03 0.30
C LEU A 54 24.60 12.61 -0.04
N LEU A 55 24.99 12.67 -1.32
CA LEU A 55 26.36 12.44 -1.77
C LEU A 55 27.03 13.79 -2.08
N GLY A 56 28.06 14.13 -1.31
CA GLY A 56 28.94 15.28 -1.53
C GLY A 56 30.37 14.84 -1.90
N PRO A 57 31.28 15.80 -2.19
CA PRO A 57 32.65 15.51 -2.61
C PRO A 57 33.47 14.68 -1.60
N ASP A 58 33.19 14.84 -0.31
CA ASP A 58 33.93 14.20 0.79
C ASP A 58 33.16 13.04 1.43
N THR A 59 32.04 12.62 0.85
CA THR A 59 31.19 11.56 1.44
C THR A 59 31.91 10.21 1.46
N ILE A 60 31.86 9.53 2.60
CA ILE A 60 32.33 8.16 2.80
C ILE A 60 31.11 7.27 3.02
N LEU A 61 30.88 6.32 2.13
CA LEU A 61 29.79 5.37 2.31
C LEU A 61 30.19 4.31 3.33
N ILE A 62 29.26 3.95 4.21
CA ILE A 62 29.46 2.88 5.19
C ILE A 62 28.29 1.90 5.17
N GLU A 63 28.58 0.60 5.32
CA GLU A 63 27.56 -0.45 5.42
C GLU A 63 28.07 -1.65 6.22
N SER A 64 27.15 -2.39 6.85
CA SER A 64 27.40 -3.69 7.47
C SER A 64 27.13 -4.81 6.46
N SER A 65 28.17 -5.51 6.01
CA SER A 65 28.02 -6.67 5.13
C SER A 65 29.18 -7.65 5.19
N SER A 66 28.93 -8.89 5.61
CA SER A 66 29.91 -9.99 5.58
C SER A 66 30.00 -10.74 4.22
N GLY A 67 29.33 -10.24 3.17
CA GLY A 67 29.06 -11.03 1.96
C GLY A 67 28.98 -10.24 0.66
N ASN A 68 28.10 -10.71 -0.23
CA ASN A 68 27.98 -10.23 -1.61
C ASN A 68 27.66 -8.72 -1.75
N LEU A 69 26.95 -8.12 -0.79
CA LEU A 69 26.64 -6.69 -0.86
C LEU A 69 27.89 -5.83 -0.66
N GLY A 70 28.75 -6.17 0.31
CA GLY A 70 30.00 -5.45 0.53
C GLY A 70 30.90 -5.45 -0.71
N VAL A 71 30.99 -6.59 -1.41
CA VAL A 71 31.72 -6.70 -2.69
C VAL A 71 31.08 -5.81 -3.77
N ALA A 72 29.76 -5.86 -3.93
CA ALA A 72 29.05 -5.05 -4.92
C ALA A 72 29.17 -3.54 -4.65
N LEU A 73 29.07 -3.12 -3.38
CA LEU A 73 29.27 -1.73 -2.97
C LEU A 73 30.71 -1.30 -3.23
N ALA A 74 31.71 -2.08 -2.81
CA ALA A 74 33.12 -1.77 -3.03
C ALA A 74 33.43 -1.57 -4.53
N MET A 75 32.90 -2.44 -5.39
CA MET A 75 33.05 -2.34 -6.83
C MET A 75 32.43 -1.06 -7.41
N ILE A 76 31.18 -0.73 -7.06
CA ILE A 76 30.51 0.48 -7.58
C ILE A 76 31.11 1.75 -6.99
N CYS A 77 31.50 1.75 -5.71
CA CYS A 77 32.15 2.89 -5.08
C CYS A 77 33.50 3.19 -5.71
N ALA A 78 34.29 2.15 -6.03
CA ALA A 78 35.56 2.29 -6.75
C ALA A 78 35.36 2.92 -8.14
N GLU A 79 34.35 2.49 -8.88
CA GLU A 79 34.03 3.04 -10.21
C GLU A 79 33.59 4.51 -10.15
N ARG A 80 32.84 4.89 -9.11
CA ARG A 80 32.37 6.26 -8.91
C ARG A 80 33.35 7.17 -8.16
N GLY A 81 34.50 6.66 -7.73
CA GLY A 81 35.47 7.40 -6.93
C GLY A 81 34.96 7.78 -5.54
N ILE A 82 34.03 7.02 -4.96
CA ILE A 82 33.46 7.27 -3.64
C ILE A 82 34.20 6.38 -2.61
N PRO A 83 34.77 6.94 -1.54
CA PRO A 83 35.32 6.14 -0.45
C PRO A 83 34.27 5.23 0.20
N PHE A 84 34.61 3.98 0.45
CA PHE A 84 33.70 3.00 1.06
C PHE A 84 34.35 2.25 2.22
N THR A 85 33.64 2.20 3.34
CA THR A 85 33.97 1.41 4.53
C THR A 85 32.95 0.29 4.72
N CYS A 86 33.39 -0.96 4.72
CA CYS A 86 32.56 -2.11 5.01
C CYS A 86 32.85 -2.65 6.41
N VAL A 87 31.81 -2.73 7.24
CA VAL A 87 31.90 -3.33 8.57
C VAL A 87 31.54 -4.81 8.49
N VAL A 88 32.47 -5.67 8.89
CA VAL A 88 32.40 -7.13 8.78
C VAL A 88 32.56 -7.81 10.14
N ASP A 89 32.39 -9.12 10.17
CA ASP A 89 32.55 -9.96 11.37
C ASP A 89 33.46 -11.19 11.09
N PRO A 90 33.88 -11.95 12.12
CA PRO A 90 34.79 -13.08 11.95
C PRO A 90 34.25 -14.25 11.11
N ASN A 91 32.94 -14.31 10.85
CA ASN A 91 32.33 -15.33 9.99
C ASN A 91 32.38 -14.95 8.50
N SER A 92 32.89 -13.76 8.17
CA SER A 92 32.98 -13.28 6.80
C SER A 92 34.02 -14.06 6.00
N SER A 93 33.67 -14.45 4.78
CA SER A 93 34.60 -15.18 3.89
C SER A 93 35.85 -14.35 3.61
N SER A 94 37.02 -14.98 3.77
CA SER A 94 38.31 -14.37 3.45
C SER A 94 38.40 -13.93 1.99
N HIS A 95 37.70 -14.63 1.08
CA HIS A 95 37.59 -14.27 -0.32
C HIS A 95 36.88 -12.92 -0.51
N ASN A 96 35.73 -12.71 0.16
CA ASN A 96 34.98 -11.45 0.07
C ASN A 96 35.76 -10.27 0.66
N ILE A 97 36.43 -10.48 1.82
CA ILE A 97 37.28 -9.45 2.43
C ILE A 97 38.41 -9.03 1.48
N ARG A 98 39.11 -10.00 0.87
CA ARG A 98 40.17 -9.71 -0.09
C ARG A 98 39.64 -8.96 -1.31
N MET A 99 38.48 -9.37 -1.85
CA MET A 99 37.86 -8.64 -2.97
C MET A 99 37.50 -7.20 -2.62
N MET A 100 36.87 -6.96 -1.48
CA MET A 100 36.53 -5.60 -1.03
C MET A 100 37.79 -4.73 -0.90
N ARG A 101 38.85 -5.24 -0.28
CA ARG A 101 40.14 -4.53 -0.15
C ARG A 101 40.80 -4.27 -1.51
N SER A 102 40.72 -5.22 -2.44
CA SER A 102 41.26 -5.04 -3.80
C SER A 102 40.54 -3.94 -4.59
N TYR A 103 39.24 -3.72 -4.32
CA TYR A 103 38.50 -2.56 -4.84
C TYR A 103 38.79 -1.25 -4.10
N GLY A 104 39.66 -1.25 -3.09
CA GLY A 104 40.02 -0.06 -2.32
C GLY A 104 39.09 0.25 -1.16
N ALA A 105 38.17 -0.64 -0.79
CA ALA A 105 37.33 -0.45 0.38
C ALA A 105 38.12 -0.64 1.68
N GLU A 106 37.86 0.24 2.66
CA GLU A 106 38.26 0.00 4.04
C GLU A 106 37.39 -1.12 4.60
N VAL A 107 37.99 -2.13 5.23
CA VAL A 107 37.26 -3.24 5.84
C VAL A 107 37.57 -3.30 7.32
N ILE A 108 36.56 -3.03 8.14
CA ILE A 108 36.65 -3.00 9.60
C ILE A 108 35.95 -4.24 10.14
N GLN A 109 36.73 -5.12 10.77
CA GLN A 109 36.20 -6.34 11.37
C GLN A 109 35.92 -6.10 12.86
N VAL A 110 34.68 -6.34 13.30
CA VAL A 110 34.37 -6.38 14.73
C VAL A 110 34.82 -7.72 15.31
N GLU A 111 35.22 -7.73 16.58
CA GLU A 111 35.69 -8.94 17.27
C GLU A 111 34.72 -9.43 18.35
N ILE A 112 33.88 -8.55 18.88
CA ILE A 112 33.04 -8.81 20.04
C ILE A 112 31.62 -9.19 19.59
N PRO A 113 31.10 -10.38 19.98
CA PRO A 113 29.70 -10.73 19.76
C PRO A 113 28.74 -9.82 20.54
N ASP A 114 27.54 -9.62 20.01
CA ASP A 114 26.44 -8.92 20.68
C ASP A 114 25.77 -9.81 21.74
N ALA A 115 24.80 -9.25 22.47
CA ALA A 115 24.06 -9.95 23.52
C ALA A 115 23.29 -11.19 23.02
N ASN A 116 23.05 -11.32 21.72
CA ASN A 116 22.38 -12.46 21.10
C ASN A 116 23.38 -13.52 20.60
N GLY A 117 24.68 -13.36 20.89
CA GLY A 117 25.75 -14.25 20.46
C GLY A 117 26.13 -14.12 18.98
N GLY A 118 25.51 -13.17 18.26
CA GLY A 118 25.85 -12.83 16.87
C GLY A 118 26.79 -11.64 16.80
N PHE A 119 26.99 -11.06 15.62
CA PHE A 119 27.81 -9.84 15.45
C PHE A 119 27.02 -8.68 14.82
N LEU A 120 25.72 -8.85 14.57
CA LEU A 120 24.93 -7.84 13.87
C LEU A 120 24.76 -6.58 14.71
N GLY A 121 24.44 -6.71 15.99
CA GLY A 121 24.33 -5.58 16.92
C GLY A 121 25.62 -4.78 16.99
N THR A 122 26.74 -5.44 17.25
CA THR A 122 28.06 -4.80 17.34
C THR A 122 28.44 -4.05 16.07
N ARG A 123 28.16 -4.61 14.88
CA ARG A 123 28.43 -3.93 13.61
C ARG A 123 27.57 -2.69 13.43
N ILE A 124 26.28 -2.76 13.77
CA ILE A 124 25.36 -1.61 13.67
C ILE A 124 25.76 -0.51 14.65
N GLU A 125 26.13 -0.87 15.88
CA GLU A 125 26.62 0.08 16.90
C GLU A 125 27.86 0.84 16.42
N LEU A 126 28.85 0.12 15.87
CA LEU A 126 30.05 0.74 15.31
C LEU A 126 29.72 1.69 14.13
N ILE A 127 28.77 1.32 13.27
CA ILE A 127 28.33 2.21 12.19
C ILE A 127 27.71 3.48 12.77
N ARG A 128 26.83 3.35 13.77
CA ARG A 128 26.21 4.50 14.43
C ARG A 128 27.26 5.41 15.08
N GLU A 129 28.26 4.84 15.74
CA GLU A 129 29.38 5.59 16.31
C GLU A 129 30.16 6.37 15.24
N LYS A 130 30.47 5.73 14.10
CA LYS A 130 31.17 6.39 12.99
C LYS A 130 30.37 7.52 12.35
N VAL A 131 29.08 7.29 12.10
CA VAL A 131 28.18 8.30 11.54
C VAL A 131 27.99 9.47 12.52
N ALA A 132 27.99 9.21 13.83
CA ALA A 132 27.88 10.26 14.84
C ALA A 132 29.19 11.06 15.04
N SER A 133 30.34 10.42 14.84
CA SER A 133 31.66 11.03 15.06
C SER A 133 32.22 11.79 13.87
N ASP A 134 31.86 11.42 12.63
CA ASP A 134 32.32 12.10 11.43
C ASP A 134 31.16 12.25 10.42
N PRO A 135 30.70 13.49 10.14
CA PRO A 135 29.55 13.76 9.27
C PRO A 135 29.78 13.38 7.80
N ARG A 136 31.02 13.03 7.40
CA ARG A 136 31.30 12.49 6.07
C ARG A 136 30.73 11.08 5.89
N TYR A 137 30.56 10.32 6.97
CA TYR A 137 30.00 8.96 6.87
C TYR A 137 28.50 8.99 6.59
N VAL A 138 28.09 8.33 5.52
CA VAL A 138 26.68 8.14 5.16
C VAL A 138 26.36 6.65 5.12
N TRP A 139 25.44 6.24 5.99
CA TRP A 139 25.02 4.84 6.09
C TRP A 139 23.96 4.50 5.04
N LEU A 140 24.23 3.46 4.24
CA LEU A 140 23.33 2.98 3.17
C LEU A 140 22.09 2.25 3.71
N ASN A 141 22.26 1.52 4.83
CA ASN A 141 21.27 0.77 5.59
C ASN A 141 20.35 -0.14 4.75
N GLN A 142 20.90 -1.24 4.21
CA GLN A 142 20.16 -2.20 3.39
C GLN A 142 18.90 -2.81 4.04
N TYR A 143 18.80 -2.77 5.37
CA TYR A 143 17.72 -3.39 6.16
C TYR A 143 16.49 -2.50 6.33
N GLU A 144 16.63 -1.18 6.16
CA GLU A 144 15.53 -0.21 6.27
C GLU A 144 15.31 0.58 4.97
N ASN A 145 16.32 0.68 4.12
CA ASN A 145 16.26 1.50 2.92
C ASN A 145 15.34 0.90 1.85
N ALA A 146 14.22 1.57 1.58
CA ALA A 146 13.23 1.19 0.57
C ALA A 146 13.79 1.13 -0.86
N ALA A 147 14.99 1.66 -1.13
CA ALA A 147 15.66 1.47 -2.42
C ALA A 147 16.06 0.01 -2.68
N ASN A 148 16.32 -0.79 -1.64
CA ASN A 148 16.63 -2.22 -1.77
C ASN A 148 15.48 -3.00 -2.45
N PRO A 149 14.24 -3.04 -1.91
CA PRO A 149 13.13 -3.71 -2.57
C PRO A 149 12.76 -3.07 -3.92
N ARG A 150 12.80 -1.73 -4.03
CA ARG A 150 12.52 -1.02 -5.30
C ARG A 150 13.47 -1.43 -6.42
N ALA A 151 14.75 -1.67 -6.13
CA ALA A 151 15.72 -2.13 -7.11
C ALA A 151 15.30 -3.47 -7.72
N HIS A 152 14.91 -4.44 -6.89
CA HIS A 152 14.48 -5.76 -7.35
C HIS A 152 13.12 -5.75 -8.05
N ALA A 153 12.18 -4.91 -7.61
CA ALA A 153 10.91 -4.73 -8.33
C ALA A 153 11.16 -4.25 -9.77
N ARG A 154 12.01 -3.23 -9.93
CA ARG A 154 12.30 -2.61 -11.24
C ARG A 154 13.19 -3.44 -12.17
N THR A 155 13.95 -4.38 -11.63
CA THR A 155 14.94 -5.18 -12.38
C THR A 155 14.60 -6.67 -12.34
N THR A 156 14.91 -7.37 -11.24
CA THR A 156 14.72 -8.81 -11.06
C THR A 156 13.30 -9.27 -11.37
N ALA A 157 12.29 -8.67 -10.74
CA ALA A 157 10.90 -9.11 -10.90
C ALA A 157 10.31 -8.70 -12.26
N ARG A 158 10.54 -7.44 -12.67
CA ARG A 158 10.13 -6.94 -13.99
C ARG A 158 10.66 -7.77 -15.14
N SER A 159 11.93 -8.17 -15.10
CA SER A 159 12.52 -8.97 -16.18
C SER A 159 11.95 -10.38 -16.24
N ILE A 160 11.56 -10.97 -15.11
CA ILE A 160 10.82 -12.24 -15.10
C ILE A 160 9.47 -12.06 -15.80
N SER A 161 8.68 -11.06 -15.40
CA SER A 161 7.35 -10.86 -15.98
C SER A 161 7.41 -10.52 -17.46
N GLN A 162 8.38 -9.70 -17.88
CA GLN A 162 8.57 -9.35 -19.30
C GLN A 162 8.98 -10.54 -20.16
N HIS A 163 9.78 -11.46 -19.62
CA HIS A 163 10.27 -12.61 -20.39
C HIS A 163 9.19 -13.67 -20.59
N PHE A 164 8.46 -14.02 -19.53
CA PHE A 164 7.49 -15.12 -19.57
C PHE A 164 6.05 -14.68 -19.86
N GLY A 165 5.71 -13.41 -19.63
CA GLY A 165 4.34 -12.88 -19.73
C GLY A 165 3.42 -13.35 -18.59
N HIS A 166 3.40 -14.66 -18.32
CA HIS A 166 2.69 -15.29 -17.21
C HIS A 166 3.65 -16.21 -16.44
N VAL A 167 3.56 -16.17 -15.11
CA VAL A 167 4.34 -17.03 -14.20
C VAL A 167 3.45 -17.52 -13.08
N ASP A 168 3.39 -18.83 -12.87
CA ASP A 168 2.57 -19.44 -11.83
C ASP A 168 3.26 -19.40 -10.47
N TYR A 169 4.57 -19.69 -10.45
CA TYR A 169 5.36 -19.78 -9.21
C TYR A 169 6.68 -19.04 -9.31
N VAL A 170 7.01 -18.26 -8.27
CA VAL A 170 8.35 -17.66 -8.12
C VAL A 170 8.92 -18.03 -6.75
N PHE A 171 10.02 -18.78 -6.75
CA PHE A 171 10.75 -19.15 -5.54
C PHE A 171 11.87 -18.16 -5.27
N VAL A 172 11.81 -17.50 -4.11
CA VAL A 172 12.71 -16.40 -3.75
C VAL A 172 13.34 -16.64 -2.38
N GLY A 173 14.67 -16.74 -2.35
CA GLY A 173 15.45 -16.82 -1.12
C GLY A 173 15.35 -15.54 -0.27
N ALA A 174 15.11 -15.68 1.03
CA ALA A 174 14.98 -14.61 1.99
C ALA A 174 16.28 -14.41 2.82
N GLY A 175 17.10 -13.44 2.42
CA GLY A 175 18.19 -12.90 3.24
C GLY A 175 17.72 -11.66 3.98
N THR A 176 18.14 -10.47 3.54
CA THR A 176 17.60 -9.18 4.01
C THR A 176 16.15 -8.92 3.60
N THR A 177 15.51 -9.87 2.91
CA THR A 177 14.16 -9.79 2.29
C THR A 177 13.99 -8.77 1.17
N GLY A 178 14.98 -7.94 0.83
CA GLY A 178 14.87 -6.97 -0.27
C GLY A 178 14.45 -7.56 -1.62
N THR A 179 15.05 -8.67 -2.05
CA THR A 179 14.66 -9.37 -3.28
C THR A 179 13.23 -9.93 -3.19
N LEU A 180 12.88 -10.56 -2.07
CA LEU A 180 11.54 -11.08 -1.83
C LEU A 180 10.49 -9.97 -1.88
N MET A 181 10.71 -8.87 -1.17
CA MET A 181 9.81 -7.73 -1.13
C MET A 181 9.68 -7.05 -2.51
N GLY A 182 10.78 -6.92 -3.25
CA GLY A 182 10.74 -6.39 -4.62
C GLY A 182 9.93 -7.28 -5.58
N CYS A 183 10.07 -8.60 -5.47
CA CYS A 183 9.25 -9.55 -6.22
C CYS A 183 7.77 -9.40 -5.87
N ILE A 184 7.43 -9.38 -4.57
CA ILE A 184 6.06 -9.20 -4.11
C ILE A 184 5.45 -7.89 -4.65
N GLN A 185 6.13 -6.76 -4.47
CA GLN A 185 5.68 -5.45 -4.93
C GLN A 185 5.36 -5.44 -6.43
N HIS A 186 6.19 -6.11 -7.24
CA HIS A 186 5.99 -6.17 -8.68
C HIS A 186 4.85 -7.13 -9.08
N PHE A 187 4.89 -8.37 -8.60
CA PHE A 187 3.92 -9.40 -9.01
C PHE A 187 2.52 -9.09 -8.48
N GLN A 188 2.35 -8.58 -7.26
CA GLN A 188 1.03 -8.15 -6.78
C GLN A 188 0.43 -7.04 -7.65
N ARG A 189 1.26 -6.11 -8.15
CA ARG A 189 0.83 -4.99 -8.99
C ARG A 189 0.46 -5.40 -10.41
N HIS A 190 1.23 -6.31 -11.00
CA HIS A 190 1.15 -6.60 -12.44
C HIS A 190 0.58 -7.98 -12.78
N HIS A 191 0.74 -8.97 -11.90
CA HIS A 191 0.33 -10.37 -12.11
C HIS A 191 -0.14 -11.00 -10.78
N PRO A 192 -1.29 -10.56 -10.23
CA PRO A 192 -1.71 -10.91 -8.86
C PRO A 192 -1.99 -12.40 -8.65
N THR A 193 -2.07 -13.20 -9.72
CA THR A 193 -2.25 -14.66 -9.67
C THR A 193 -0.94 -15.41 -9.43
N THR A 194 0.22 -14.76 -9.59
CA THR A 194 1.53 -15.41 -9.37
C THR A 194 1.73 -15.74 -7.89
N ARG A 195 2.06 -17.00 -7.60
CA ARG A 195 2.31 -17.50 -6.24
C ARG A 195 3.79 -17.31 -5.88
N ILE A 196 4.07 -16.38 -4.97
CA ILE A 196 5.42 -16.16 -4.44
C ILE A 196 5.70 -17.15 -3.30
N ILE A 197 6.69 -18.01 -3.48
CA ILE A 197 7.18 -18.93 -2.45
C ILE A 197 8.44 -18.34 -1.82
N ALA A 198 8.33 -17.91 -0.57
CA ALA A 198 9.47 -17.48 0.20
C ALA A 198 10.28 -18.71 0.62
N VAL A 199 11.59 -18.68 0.40
CA VAL A 199 12.49 -19.77 0.79
C VAL A 199 13.48 -19.25 1.81
N ASP A 200 13.61 -19.94 2.95
CA ASP A 200 14.59 -19.58 3.97
C ASP A 200 15.25 -20.85 4.55
N SER A 201 16.34 -20.68 5.27
CA SER A 201 17.06 -21.77 5.94
C SER A 201 16.46 -22.06 7.32
N VAL A 202 16.31 -23.34 7.67
CA VAL A 202 15.98 -23.76 9.05
C VAL A 202 16.97 -23.10 10.03
N GLY A 203 16.45 -22.53 11.12
CA GLY A 203 17.22 -21.76 12.09
C GLY A 203 17.25 -20.25 11.88
N SER A 204 16.70 -19.77 10.77
CA SER A 204 16.44 -18.34 10.54
C SER A 204 15.29 -17.84 11.43
N VAL A 205 15.31 -16.56 11.82
CA VAL A 205 14.19 -15.90 12.54
C VAL A 205 13.40 -14.92 11.66
N THR A 206 13.71 -14.82 10.36
CA THR A 206 13.07 -13.85 9.44
C THR A 206 11.54 -13.96 9.47
N PHE A 207 11.02 -15.18 9.60
CA PHE A 207 9.60 -15.52 9.59
C PHE A 207 9.07 -15.97 10.95
N ASP A 208 9.67 -15.47 12.04
CA ASP A 208 9.31 -15.82 13.43
C ASP A 208 9.47 -17.32 13.74
N THR A 209 10.31 -18.01 12.97
CA THR A 209 10.69 -19.41 13.17
C THR A 209 11.77 -19.56 14.26
N PRO A 210 11.87 -20.74 14.92
CA PRO A 210 12.86 -20.96 15.97
C PRO A 210 14.30 -20.74 15.48
N ALA A 211 15.06 -19.98 16.26
CA ALA A 211 16.48 -19.76 16.00
C ALA A 211 17.28 -21.06 16.18
N SER A 212 18.19 -21.33 15.25
CA SER A 212 19.22 -22.36 15.42
C SER A 212 20.49 -21.96 14.68
N ARG A 213 21.59 -22.65 14.98
CA ARG A 213 22.89 -22.33 14.38
C ARG A 213 22.88 -22.65 12.89
N ARG A 214 23.43 -21.72 12.10
CA ARG A 214 23.57 -21.82 10.65
C ARG A 214 25.02 -21.55 10.24
N PHE A 215 25.48 -22.23 9.19
CA PHE A 215 26.86 -22.18 8.70
C PHE A 215 26.96 -21.64 7.27
N ILE A 216 25.87 -21.60 6.52
CA ILE A 216 25.82 -21.16 5.13
C ILE A 216 25.40 -19.67 5.08
N PRO A 217 26.25 -18.77 4.59
CA PRO A 217 25.92 -17.35 4.50
C PRO A 217 24.97 -17.06 3.32
N GLY A 218 24.17 -16.00 3.45
CA GLY A 218 23.38 -15.41 2.36
C GLY A 218 21.87 -15.41 2.61
N LEU A 219 21.31 -16.55 3.03
CA LEU A 219 19.92 -16.71 3.44
C LEU A 219 19.80 -16.74 4.96
N GLY A 220 18.64 -16.36 5.46
CA GLY A 220 18.29 -16.38 6.87
C GLY A 220 18.97 -15.32 7.71
N THR A 221 18.25 -14.83 8.72
CA THR A 221 18.71 -13.75 9.60
C THR A 221 18.62 -14.15 11.06
N SER A 222 19.40 -13.48 11.92
CA SER A 222 19.34 -13.60 13.38
C SER A 222 18.47 -12.52 14.03
N GLN A 223 17.99 -11.57 13.23
CA GLN A 223 17.05 -10.52 13.60
C GLN A 223 16.13 -10.27 12.42
N ARG A 224 14.83 -10.11 12.69
CA ARG A 224 13.82 -9.85 11.66
C ARG A 224 14.10 -8.53 10.93
N PRO A 225 14.33 -8.52 9.60
CA PRO A 225 14.60 -7.29 8.86
C PRO A 225 13.41 -6.31 8.92
N PRO A 226 13.63 -5.01 9.20
CA PRO A 226 12.55 -4.01 9.21
C PRO A 226 11.79 -3.89 7.88
N ILE A 227 12.46 -4.07 6.73
CA ILE A 227 11.80 -4.04 5.41
C ILE A 227 10.90 -5.26 5.16
N PHE A 228 10.93 -6.28 6.00
CA PHE A 228 10.14 -7.49 5.80
C PHE A 228 8.66 -7.25 6.11
N ASN A 229 7.81 -7.53 5.12
CA ASN A 229 6.37 -7.69 5.28
C ASN A 229 5.97 -9.06 4.70
N ALA A 230 5.19 -9.84 5.45
CA ALA A 230 4.70 -11.12 4.96
C ALA A 230 3.59 -10.98 3.89
N ASP A 231 3.01 -9.78 3.70
CA ASP A 231 1.93 -9.51 2.71
C ASP A 231 2.36 -9.95 1.32
N GLY A 232 1.52 -10.74 0.64
CA GLY A 232 1.81 -11.24 -0.72
C GLY A 232 2.64 -12.52 -0.82
N ILE A 233 3.09 -13.10 0.29
CA ILE A 233 3.71 -14.43 0.29
C ILE A 233 2.63 -15.52 0.28
N HIS A 234 2.70 -16.41 -0.71
CA HIS A 234 1.77 -17.53 -0.83
C HIS A 234 2.08 -18.62 0.20
N ALA A 235 3.35 -19.02 0.27
CA ALA A 235 3.86 -19.98 1.24
C ALA A 235 5.34 -19.72 1.57
N LEU A 236 5.76 -20.24 2.72
CA LEU A 236 7.13 -20.27 3.19
C LEU A 236 7.65 -21.71 3.15
N GLU A 237 8.82 -21.93 2.57
CA GLU A 237 9.54 -23.20 2.59
C GLU A 237 10.85 -23.04 3.37
N MET A 238 10.96 -23.75 4.50
CA MET A 238 12.19 -23.78 5.30
C MET A 238 13.07 -24.95 4.87
N VAL A 239 14.32 -24.70 4.49
CA VAL A 239 15.22 -25.73 3.96
C VAL A 239 16.36 -25.99 4.94
N PRO A 240 16.59 -27.26 5.36
CA PRO A 240 17.77 -27.60 6.15
C PRO A 240 19.08 -27.32 5.40
N GLU A 241 20.12 -26.87 6.11
CA GLU A 241 21.43 -26.61 5.49
C GLU A 241 22.08 -27.88 4.93
N SER A 242 21.84 -29.05 5.53
CA SER A 242 22.26 -30.34 4.97
C SER A 242 21.70 -30.60 3.57
N HIS A 243 20.42 -30.25 3.35
CA HIS A 243 19.79 -30.36 2.03
C HIS A 243 20.38 -29.36 1.04
N THR A 244 20.75 -28.16 1.51
CA THR A 244 21.45 -27.17 0.70
C THR A 244 22.82 -27.69 0.23
N VAL A 245 23.62 -28.25 1.15
CA VAL A 245 24.94 -28.84 0.84
C VAL A 245 24.80 -29.99 -0.17
N ALA A 246 23.89 -30.93 0.09
CA ALA A 246 23.64 -32.05 -0.81
C ALA A 246 23.20 -31.57 -2.20
N MET A 247 22.28 -30.60 -2.28
CA MET A 247 21.80 -30.05 -3.54
C MET A 247 22.92 -29.35 -4.33
N CYS A 248 23.79 -28.56 -3.70
CA CYS A 248 24.98 -27.98 -4.35
C CYS A 248 25.81 -29.05 -5.07
N ARG A 249 26.10 -30.15 -4.36
CA ARG A 249 26.97 -31.23 -4.86
C ARG A 249 26.29 -32.08 -5.94
N ILE A 250 24.99 -32.34 -5.79
CA ILE A 250 24.16 -33.01 -6.81
C ILE A 250 24.17 -32.19 -8.10
N LEU A 251 23.93 -30.88 -8.04
CA LEU A 251 23.91 -30.00 -9.20
C LEU A 251 25.28 -29.95 -9.91
N ALA A 252 26.36 -29.83 -9.14
CA ALA A 252 27.71 -29.82 -9.70
C ALA A 252 28.02 -31.12 -10.46
N ARG A 253 27.71 -32.28 -9.88
CA ARG A 253 28.07 -33.60 -10.45
C ARG A 253 27.13 -34.08 -11.55
N SER A 254 25.84 -33.77 -11.46
CA SER A 254 24.83 -34.29 -12.40
C SER A 254 24.44 -33.30 -13.51
N LYS A 255 24.61 -31.99 -13.29
CA LYS A 255 24.23 -30.94 -14.24
C LYS A 255 25.38 -30.03 -14.66
N GLY A 256 26.57 -30.19 -14.07
CA GLY A 256 27.70 -29.29 -14.31
C GLY A 256 27.47 -27.87 -13.77
N LEU A 257 26.53 -27.69 -12.84
CA LEU A 257 26.15 -26.39 -12.28
C LEU A 257 26.80 -26.19 -10.91
N LEU A 258 27.87 -25.41 -10.88
CA LEU A 258 28.56 -25.01 -9.64
C LEU A 258 27.91 -23.75 -9.06
N VAL A 259 26.91 -23.91 -8.19
CA VAL A 259 26.07 -22.82 -7.67
C VAL A 259 26.39 -22.46 -6.21
N GLY A 260 26.04 -21.25 -5.78
CA GLY A 260 26.16 -20.85 -4.38
C GLY A 260 25.10 -21.48 -3.48
N GLY A 261 25.31 -21.38 -2.16
CA GLY A 261 24.42 -21.97 -1.16
C GLY A 261 22.98 -21.51 -1.31
N SER A 262 22.75 -20.19 -1.46
CA SER A 262 21.40 -19.63 -1.61
C SER A 262 20.65 -20.20 -2.82
N THR A 263 21.35 -20.40 -3.94
CA THR A 263 20.78 -21.01 -5.15
C THR A 263 20.38 -22.45 -4.91
N ALA A 264 21.23 -23.25 -4.26
CA ALA A 264 20.92 -24.63 -3.95
C ALA A 264 19.77 -24.77 -2.95
N THR A 265 19.65 -23.86 -1.98
CA THR A 265 18.50 -23.80 -1.07
C THR A 265 17.19 -23.58 -1.82
N VAL A 266 17.16 -22.61 -2.75
CA VAL A 266 15.97 -22.34 -3.56
C VAL A 266 15.62 -23.54 -4.46
N ILE A 267 16.62 -24.18 -5.08
CA ILE A 267 16.38 -25.38 -5.91
C ILE A 267 15.90 -26.57 -5.07
N ALA A 268 16.42 -26.74 -3.85
CA ALA A 268 15.93 -27.74 -2.90
C ALA A 268 14.46 -27.48 -2.51
N ALA A 269 14.07 -26.21 -2.35
CA ALA A 269 12.67 -25.85 -2.14
C ALA A 269 11.78 -26.20 -3.35
N VAL A 270 12.23 -25.93 -4.59
CA VAL A 270 11.49 -26.36 -5.79
C VAL A 270 11.34 -27.89 -5.83
N HIS A 271 12.40 -28.62 -5.48
CA HIS A 271 12.35 -30.08 -5.39
C HIS A 271 11.36 -30.57 -4.30
N ALA A 272 11.32 -29.93 -3.14
CA ALA A 272 10.35 -30.24 -2.08
C ALA A 272 8.90 -29.93 -2.51
N TRP A 273 8.71 -28.98 -3.43
CA TRP A 273 7.43 -28.57 -3.98
C TRP A 273 6.98 -29.34 -5.22
N ARG A 274 7.79 -30.27 -5.73
CA ARG A 274 7.53 -30.98 -7.00
C ARG A 274 6.14 -31.62 -7.13
N GLU A 275 5.55 -32.09 -6.03
CA GLU A 275 4.21 -32.72 -6.00
C GLU A 275 3.08 -31.69 -5.81
N ARG A 276 3.43 -30.45 -5.42
CA ARG A 276 2.50 -29.32 -5.21
C ARG A 276 2.39 -28.40 -6.43
N ILE A 277 3.39 -28.43 -7.31
CA ILE A 277 3.42 -27.64 -8.56
C ILE A 277 2.49 -28.32 -9.57
N GLU A 278 1.51 -27.59 -10.10
CA GLU A 278 0.60 -28.14 -11.11
C GLU A 278 1.34 -28.47 -12.42
N PRO A 279 1.03 -29.59 -13.08
CA PRO A 279 1.62 -29.92 -14.38
C PRO A 279 1.41 -28.80 -15.40
N GLY A 280 2.48 -28.43 -16.11
CA GLY A 280 2.46 -27.37 -17.12
C GLY A 280 2.67 -25.95 -16.59
N SER A 281 2.82 -25.77 -15.27
CA SER A 281 3.10 -24.47 -14.66
C SER A 281 4.43 -23.86 -15.12
N VAL A 282 4.44 -22.53 -15.27
CA VAL A 282 5.66 -21.74 -15.44
C VAL A 282 6.25 -21.45 -14.05
N VAL A 283 7.35 -22.13 -13.72
CA VAL A 283 8.04 -22.01 -12.43
C VAL A 283 9.37 -21.27 -12.62
N VAL A 284 9.62 -20.26 -11.79
CA VAL A 284 10.87 -19.50 -11.79
C VAL A 284 11.53 -19.57 -10.41
N ALA A 285 12.83 -19.87 -10.38
CA ALA A 285 13.66 -19.87 -9.19
C ALA A 285 14.80 -18.85 -9.33
N LEU A 286 15.18 -18.17 -8.26
CA LEU A 286 16.30 -17.21 -8.30
C LEU A 286 17.63 -17.88 -7.95
N SER A 287 18.67 -17.61 -8.74
CA SER A 287 20.07 -17.99 -8.47
C SER A 287 20.90 -16.74 -8.12
N PRO A 288 21.10 -16.42 -6.82
CA PRO A 288 21.73 -15.17 -6.42
C PRO A 288 23.22 -15.07 -6.73
N ASP A 289 23.95 -16.19 -6.71
CA ASP A 289 25.40 -16.25 -6.83
C ASP A 289 25.91 -17.63 -7.30
N TRP A 290 27.20 -17.67 -7.63
CA TRP A 290 27.92 -18.85 -8.10
C TRP A 290 28.67 -19.57 -6.96
N GLY A 291 29.07 -20.82 -7.22
CA GLY A 291 29.63 -21.72 -6.21
C GLY A 291 31.13 -21.55 -5.92
N GLU A 292 31.88 -20.78 -6.72
CA GLU A 292 33.32 -20.56 -6.54
C GLU A 292 33.67 -19.98 -5.17
N ARG A 293 32.76 -19.19 -4.59
CA ARG A 293 32.91 -18.57 -3.26
C ARG A 293 32.79 -19.57 -2.12
N TYR A 294 32.34 -20.78 -2.42
CA TYR A 294 32.02 -21.84 -1.48
C TYR A 294 32.92 -23.07 -1.65
N LEU A 295 34.00 -22.97 -2.44
CA LEU A 295 34.92 -24.08 -2.66
C LEU A 295 35.56 -24.59 -1.38
N ASP A 296 35.94 -23.69 -0.47
CA ASP A 296 36.52 -24.02 0.84
C ASP A 296 35.45 -24.38 1.90
N THR A 297 34.17 -24.50 1.51
CA THR A 297 33.05 -24.80 2.41
C THR A 297 32.13 -25.87 1.83
N LEU A 298 31.05 -25.51 1.13
CA LEU A 298 30.02 -26.43 0.64
C LEU A 298 30.55 -27.53 -0.28
N TYR A 299 31.68 -27.26 -0.96
CA TYR A 299 32.33 -28.20 -1.86
C TYR A 299 33.58 -28.87 -1.26
N ASP A 300 33.97 -28.51 -0.03
CA ASP A 300 35.07 -29.14 0.70
C ASP A 300 34.54 -30.26 1.60
N ASP A 301 34.98 -31.49 1.35
CA ASP A 301 34.47 -32.68 2.04
C ASP A 301 34.79 -32.62 3.54
N HIS A 302 35.95 -32.07 3.92
CA HIS A 302 36.36 -31.97 5.32
C HIS A 302 35.47 -30.98 6.10
N TRP A 303 35.20 -29.81 5.52
CA TRP A 303 34.30 -28.82 6.10
C TRP A 303 32.89 -29.37 6.24
N VAL A 304 32.37 -30.08 5.22
CA VAL A 304 31.04 -30.70 5.28
C VAL A 304 30.97 -31.78 6.36
N GLU A 305 31.94 -32.70 6.42
CA GLU A 305 31.99 -33.74 7.45
C GLU A 305 32.02 -33.15 8.87
N GLN A 306 32.81 -32.08 9.07
CA GLN A 306 32.94 -31.42 10.36
C GLN A 306 31.64 -30.71 10.82
N ARG A 307 30.87 -30.13 9.89
CA ARG A 307 29.71 -29.28 10.22
C ARG A 307 28.38 -30.00 10.14
N PHE A 308 28.26 -30.96 9.23
CA PHE A 308 26.99 -31.61 8.88
C PHE A 308 27.04 -33.14 8.94
N GLY A 309 28.19 -33.74 9.21
CA GLY A 309 28.36 -35.19 9.19
C GLY A 309 28.66 -35.75 7.80
N ARG A 310 29.20 -36.96 7.78
CA ARG A 310 29.68 -37.63 6.56
C ARG A 310 28.55 -38.13 5.67
N GLU A 311 27.41 -38.44 6.25
CA GLU A 311 26.20 -38.90 5.60
C GLU A 311 25.68 -37.91 4.53
N VAL A 312 25.87 -36.60 4.76
CA VAL A 312 25.45 -35.55 3.81
C VAL A 312 26.21 -35.64 2.48
N LEU A 313 27.45 -36.14 2.48
CA LEU A 313 28.24 -36.32 1.26
C LEU A 313 27.66 -37.39 0.31
N SER A 314 26.87 -38.32 0.85
CA SER A 314 26.23 -39.42 0.12
C SER A 314 24.76 -39.20 -0.20
N MET A 315 24.16 -38.08 0.24
CA MET A 315 22.76 -37.78 -0.03
C MET A 315 22.46 -37.69 -1.53
N THR A 316 21.34 -38.27 -1.91
CA THR A 316 20.75 -38.25 -3.26
C THR A 316 19.50 -37.36 -3.27
N LEU A 317 18.94 -37.11 -4.46
CA LEU A 317 17.67 -36.37 -4.57
C LEU A 317 16.52 -37.04 -3.79
N ALA A 318 16.52 -38.37 -3.69
CA ALA A 318 15.49 -39.09 -2.94
C ALA A 318 15.53 -38.74 -1.44
N ASP A 319 16.74 -38.54 -0.89
CA ASP A 319 16.94 -38.24 0.53
C ASP A 319 16.48 -36.82 0.91
N LEU A 320 16.43 -35.91 -0.07
CA LEU A 320 15.97 -34.52 0.13
C LEU A 320 14.45 -34.41 0.31
N SER A 321 13.72 -35.51 0.09
CA SER A 321 12.26 -35.56 0.16
C SER A 321 11.70 -35.96 1.53
N SER A 322 12.56 -36.40 2.46
CA SER A 322 12.16 -36.83 3.80
C SER A 322 12.49 -35.78 4.87
N PRO A 323 11.60 -35.53 5.85
CA PRO A 323 12.03 -34.90 7.08
C PRO A 323 13.06 -35.83 7.74
N VAL A 324 14.29 -35.37 7.95
CA VAL A 324 15.30 -36.14 8.68
C VAL A 324 14.74 -36.44 10.06
N ALA A 325 14.62 -37.73 10.39
CA ALA A 325 14.30 -38.15 11.76
C ALA A 325 15.44 -37.70 12.67
N GLU A 326 15.13 -36.83 13.65
CA GLU A 326 16.06 -36.48 14.71
C GLU A 326 16.55 -37.75 15.40
N THR A 327 17.85 -38.02 15.28
CA THR A 327 18.53 -39.06 16.04
C THR A 327 19.11 -38.41 17.29
N SER A 328 18.41 -38.50 18.42
CA SER A 328 18.93 -38.55 19.81
C SER A 328 17.76 -38.64 20.80
N PRO A 329 17.72 -39.61 21.74
CA PRO A 329 16.70 -39.68 22.78
C PRO A 329 17.08 -38.77 23.98
N GLU A 330 16.04 -38.29 24.68
CA GLU A 330 16.04 -37.53 25.96
C GLU A 330 15.83 -36.00 25.86
N SER A 331 14.58 -35.57 25.77
CA SER A 331 13.92 -34.80 26.84
C SER A 331 12.43 -34.58 26.51
N MET A 332 11.57 -34.75 27.51
CA MET A 332 10.11 -34.80 27.38
C MET A 332 9.44 -33.41 27.34
N ALA A 333 8.32 -33.41 26.61
CA ALA A 333 7.07 -32.65 26.79
C ALA A 333 6.92 -31.27 26.12
N ALA A 334 6.36 -31.29 24.91
CA ALA A 334 5.49 -30.24 24.36
C ALA A 334 4.27 -30.88 23.66
N PRO A 335 3.09 -30.23 23.63
CA PRO A 335 1.82 -30.88 23.29
C PRO A 335 1.71 -31.21 21.80
N ALA A 336 1.04 -32.33 21.52
CA ALA A 336 0.79 -32.85 20.20
C ALA A 336 -0.01 -31.89 19.30
N LEU A 337 0.69 -31.15 18.44
CA LEU A 337 0.15 -30.65 17.18
C LEU A 337 0.32 -31.73 16.11
N SER A 338 -0.77 -31.96 15.38
CA SER A 338 -0.99 -33.02 14.39
C SER A 338 0.18 -33.27 13.42
N ARG A 339 0.40 -34.55 13.14
CA ARG A 339 1.27 -35.11 12.10
C ARG A 339 0.93 -34.57 10.70
N HIS A 340 1.51 -33.44 10.32
CA HIS A 340 1.77 -33.08 8.92
C HIS A 340 3.21 -32.58 8.82
N SER A 341 4.09 -33.51 8.47
CA SER A 341 5.53 -33.31 8.29
C SER A 341 5.82 -32.63 6.96
N SER A 342 5.82 -31.30 6.92
CA SER A 342 6.41 -30.53 5.84
C SER A 342 6.99 -29.24 6.36
N TRP A 343 8.20 -28.89 5.94
CA TRP A 343 8.83 -27.60 6.21
C TRP A 343 8.14 -26.41 5.51
N THR A 344 6.98 -26.66 4.89
CA THR A 344 6.11 -25.73 4.20
C THR A 344 5.05 -25.14 5.14
N VAL A 345 4.98 -23.81 5.24
CA VAL A 345 3.92 -23.07 5.94
C VAL A 345 3.08 -22.26 4.94
N TRP A 346 1.77 -22.49 4.91
CA TRP A 346 0.84 -21.79 4.00
C TRP A 346 0.40 -20.45 4.60
N LEU A 347 1.22 -19.41 4.45
CA LEU A 347 0.99 -18.09 5.05
C LEU A 347 -0.30 -17.41 4.57
N ALA A 348 -0.69 -17.60 3.30
CA ALA A 348 -1.96 -17.07 2.79
C ALA A 348 -3.19 -17.69 3.49
N ALA A 349 -3.16 -19.00 3.76
CA ALA A 349 -4.23 -19.70 4.46
C ALA A 349 -4.25 -19.39 5.96
N GLU A 350 -3.08 -19.12 6.57
CA GLU A 350 -2.98 -18.77 7.98
C GLU A 350 -3.44 -17.33 8.26
N ARG A 351 -3.27 -16.42 7.30
CA ARG A 351 -3.86 -15.07 7.31
C ARG A 351 -5.39 -15.08 7.30
N LEU A 352 -5.99 -15.88 6.42
CA LEU A 352 -7.46 -16.01 6.33
C LEU A 352 -8.06 -16.53 7.65
N LYS A 353 -7.27 -17.27 8.44
CA LYS A 353 -7.64 -17.73 9.77
C LYS A 353 -7.44 -16.69 10.88
N ARG A 354 -6.72 -15.58 10.63
CA ARG A 354 -6.28 -14.61 11.66
C ARG A 354 -6.62 -13.14 11.36
N ALA A 355 -7.21 -12.80 10.21
CA ALA A 355 -7.55 -11.42 9.90
C ALA A 355 -8.58 -10.89 10.90
N ALA A 356 -8.13 -10.09 11.87
CA ALA A 356 -9.00 -9.47 12.85
C ALA A 356 -9.95 -8.50 12.12
N PHE A 357 -11.25 -8.64 12.39
CA PHE A 357 -12.20 -7.59 12.07
C PHE A 357 -11.94 -6.41 13.01
N HIS A 358 -11.85 -5.20 12.49
CA HIS A 358 -11.60 -4.01 13.31
C HIS A 358 -12.86 -3.16 13.47
N VAL A 359 -12.97 -2.50 14.62
CA VAL A 359 -13.92 -1.40 14.82
C VAL A 359 -13.13 -0.11 14.99
N VAL A 360 -13.50 0.93 14.24
CA VAL A 360 -12.93 2.28 14.39
C VAL A 360 -14.06 3.21 14.86
N ASP A 361 -13.95 3.69 16.09
CA ASP A 361 -14.98 4.53 16.70
C ASP A 361 -14.95 5.98 16.18
N GLY A 362 -15.99 6.74 16.55
CA GLY A 362 -16.16 8.12 16.10
C GLY A 362 -15.12 9.11 16.64
N GLU A 363 -14.46 8.83 17.77
CA GLU A 363 -13.40 9.68 18.31
C GLU A 363 -12.14 9.54 17.47
N VAL A 364 -11.74 8.30 17.16
CA VAL A 364 -10.62 8.01 16.27
C VAL A 364 -10.87 8.57 14.88
N VAL A 365 -12.06 8.34 14.29
CA VAL A 365 -12.43 8.90 12.99
C VAL A 365 -12.35 10.43 13.01
N ALA A 366 -12.90 11.10 14.02
CA ALA A 366 -12.88 12.56 14.12
C ALA A 366 -11.45 13.11 14.20
N ARG A 367 -10.61 12.50 15.04
CA ARG A 367 -9.21 12.92 15.22
C ARG A 367 -8.42 12.78 13.93
N LEU A 368 -8.52 11.64 13.25
CA LEU A 368 -7.76 11.36 12.02
C LEU A 368 -8.20 12.25 10.85
N LEU A 369 -9.50 12.54 10.72
CA LEU A 369 -10.00 13.46 9.70
C LEU A 369 -9.59 14.92 9.97
N ALA A 370 -9.53 15.33 11.24
CA ALA A 370 -9.11 16.68 11.62
C ALA A 370 -7.60 16.90 11.52
N ALA A 371 -6.79 15.84 11.63
CA ALA A 371 -5.33 15.93 11.53
C ALA A 371 -4.86 16.26 10.11
N ASP A 372 -5.59 15.80 9.09
CA ASP A 372 -5.27 16.06 7.69
C ASP A 372 -6.54 16.21 6.82
N PRO A 373 -7.21 17.37 6.90
CA PRO A 373 -8.42 17.63 6.11
C PRO A 373 -8.10 17.73 4.61
N LEU A 374 -6.89 18.17 4.23
CA LEU A 374 -6.50 18.32 2.83
C LEU A 374 -6.34 16.97 2.13
N ALA A 375 -5.82 15.96 2.81
CA ALA A 375 -5.81 14.60 2.27
C ALA A 375 -7.21 14.08 1.90
N CYS A 376 -8.28 14.54 2.57
CA CYS A 376 -9.65 14.17 2.19
C CYS A 376 -10.03 14.73 0.80
N ILE A 377 -9.53 15.92 0.44
CA ILE A 377 -9.75 16.50 -0.89
C ILE A 377 -9.04 15.65 -1.95
N ASP A 378 -7.81 15.22 -1.66
CA ASP A 378 -7.03 14.39 -2.57
C ASP A 378 -7.67 13.01 -2.77
N ASP A 379 -8.15 12.37 -1.70
CA ASP A 379 -8.89 11.10 -1.75
C ASP A 379 -10.14 11.22 -2.61
N VAL A 380 -10.94 12.28 -2.39
CA VAL A 380 -12.18 12.53 -3.14
C VAL A 380 -11.89 12.84 -4.60
N GLN A 381 -10.84 13.61 -4.89
CA GLN A 381 -10.41 13.88 -6.26
C GLN A 381 -9.99 12.60 -6.97
N ALA A 382 -9.16 11.77 -6.32
CA ALA A 382 -8.73 10.49 -6.88
C ALA A 382 -9.91 9.56 -7.13
N ALA A 383 -10.88 9.50 -6.20
CA ALA A 383 -12.07 8.68 -6.34
C ALA A 383 -12.96 9.15 -7.50
N TYR A 384 -13.15 10.46 -7.71
CA TYR A 384 -13.87 10.98 -8.86
C TYR A 384 -13.19 10.64 -10.19
N LEU A 385 -11.88 10.82 -10.27
CA LEU A 385 -11.11 10.50 -11.47
C LEU A 385 -11.14 8.98 -11.78
N ALA A 386 -11.03 8.14 -10.75
CA ALA A 386 -11.14 6.69 -10.91
C ALA A 386 -12.56 6.28 -11.34
N HIS A 387 -13.59 6.95 -10.82
CA HIS A 387 -14.98 6.70 -11.20
C HIS A 387 -15.23 7.01 -12.68
N GLU A 388 -14.81 8.19 -13.13
CA GLU A 388 -14.89 8.60 -14.54
C GLU A 388 -14.09 7.67 -15.47
N ALA A 389 -12.95 7.16 -15.01
CA ALA A 389 -12.13 6.20 -15.74
C ALA A 389 -12.70 4.76 -15.78
N GLY A 390 -13.87 4.52 -15.19
CA GLY A 390 -14.48 3.18 -15.13
C GLY A 390 -13.76 2.20 -14.20
N GLN A 391 -12.95 2.69 -13.27
CA GLN A 391 -12.14 1.87 -12.34
C GLN A 391 -12.87 1.60 -11.01
N THR A 392 -14.17 1.84 -10.97
CA THR A 392 -14.97 1.68 -9.76
C THR A 392 -16.29 1.00 -10.09
N ILE A 393 -16.92 0.41 -9.09
CA ILE A 393 -18.28 -0.10 -9.16
C ILE A 393 -19.10 0.70 -8.15
N ASN A 394 -20.09 1.47 -8.61
CA ASN A 394 -20.97 2.26 -7.76
C ASN A 394 -22.44 2.01 -8.16
N PRO A 395 -23.08 0.94 -7.66
CA PRO A 395 -24.49 0.67 -7.91
C PRO A 395 -25.41 1.73 -7.31
N ASP A 396 -26.69 1.67 -7.68
CA ASP A 396 -27.74 2.53 -7.16
C ASP A 396 -27.85 2.46 -5.62
N SER A 397 -28.15 3.60 -5.00
CA SER A 397 -28.50 3.67 -3.59
C SER A 397 -29.81 2.95 -3.30
N TYR A 398 -29.79 2.00 -2.36
CA TYR A 398 -30.98 1.26 -1.95
C TYR A 398 -31.63 1.89 -0.72
N PHE A 399 -32.95 2.07 -0.76
CA PHE A 399 -33.72 2.70 0.31
C PHE A 399 -34.70 1.70 0.92
N LEU A 400 -34.49 1.33 2.18
CA LEU A 400 -35.52 0.70 3.00
C LEU A 400 -36.43 1.80 3.56
N ARG A 401 -37.71 1.74 3.17
CA ARG A 401 -38.75 2.71 3.56
C ARG A 401 -39.74 2.08 4.53
N PHE A 402 -40.27 2.89 5.45
CA PHE A 402 -41.23 2.44 6.45
C PHE A 402 -42.62 2.99 6.12
N ALA A 403 -43.58 2.13 5.76
CA ALA A 403 -44.92 2.55 5.36
C ALA A 403 -45.65 3.37 6.44
N GLN A 404 -45.46 3.03 7.71
CA GLN A 404 -46.06 3.73 8.85
C GLN A 404 -45.28 4.98 9.29
N ALA A 405 -44.08 5.21 8.74
CA ALA A 405 -43.22 6.35 9.05
C ALA A 405 -42.49 6.81 7.78
N PRO A 406 -43.19 7.41 6.81
CA PRO A 406 -42.66 7.66 5.46
C PRO A 406 -41.46 8.62 5.42
N ALA A 407 -41.28 9.44 6.46
CA ALA A 407 -40.12 10.31 6.63
C ALA A 407 -38.82 9.53 6.95
N ASN A 408 -38.94 8.35 7.57
CA ASN A 408 -37.83 7.53 8.01
C ASN A 408 -37.34 6.62 6.87
N ARG A 409 -36.04 6.37 6.86
CA ARG A 409 -35.41 5.48 5.88
C ARG A 409 -34.07 4.95 6.37
N ILE A 410 -33.73 3.76 5.90
CA ILE A 410 -32.36 3.24 5.93
C ILE A 410 -31.84 3.23 4.49
N ILE A 411 -30.59 3.63 4.31
CA ILE A 411 -29.95 3.77 3.00
C ILE A 411 -28.69 2.90 2.95
N ALA A 412 -28.56 2.11 1.90
CA ALA A 412 -27.40 1.27 1.62
C ALA A 412 -26.71 1.74 0.35
N LEU A 413 -25.43 2.09 0.47
CA LEU A 413 -24.57 2.54 -0.64
C LEU A 413 -23.41 1.55 -0.78
N PRO A 414 -23.60 0.42 -1.50
CA PRO A 414 -22.49 -0.46 -1.82
C PRO A 414 -21.55 0.21 -2.83
N ALA A 415 -20.27 -0.07 -2.74
CA ALA A 415 -19.29 0.43 -3.70
C ALA A 415 -18.05 -0.48 -3.75
N SER A 416 -17.27 -0.33 -4.81
CA SER A 416 -15.93 -0.93 -4.94
C SER A 416 -14.99 0.03 -5.66
N LEU A 417 -13.81 0.21 -5.08
CA LEU A 417 -12.69 0.94 -5.67
C LEU A 417 -11.65 -0.08 -6.13
N SER A 418 -11.26 0.00 -7.41
CA SER A 418 -10.09 -0.70 -7.94
C SER A 418 -8.87 0.23 -7.88
N GLY A 419 -7.65 -0.31 -7.94
CA GLY A 419 -6.43 0.50 -8.02
C GLY A 419 -5.30 -0.01 -7.11
N GLU A 420 -4.42 0.90 -6.69
CA GLU A 420 -3.27 0.56 -5.83
C GLU A 420 -3.70 0.05 -4.44
N GLN A 421 -4.90 0.41 -3.99
CA GLN A 421 -5.46 -0.01 -2.71
C GLN A 421 -6.92 -0.44 -2.90
N PRO A 422 -7.16 -1.63 -3.49
CA PRO A 422 -8.52 -2.02 -3.82
C PRO A 422 -9.32 -2.25 -2.53
N VAL A 423 -10.58 -1.79 -2.50
CA VAL A 423 -11.50 -1.98 -1.37
C VAL A 423 -12.92 -2.06 -1.88
N SER A 424 -13.67 -3.02 -1.35
CA SER A 424 -15.11 -3.10 -1.54
C SER A 424 -15.78 -2.78 -0.22
N GLY A 425 -17.04 -2.38 -0.23
CA GLY A 425 -17.72 -2.15 1.01
C GLY A 425 -19.12 -1.59 0.84
N ILE A 426 -19.69 -1.21 1.96
CA ILE A 426 -21.03 -0.65 2.00
C ILE A 426 -21.11 0.41 3.10
N LYS A 427 -21.64 1.57 2.73
CA LYS A 427 -22.08 2.55 3.71
C LYS A 427 -23.54 2.29 4.04
N TRP A 428 -23.82 2.12 5.32
CA TRP A 428 -25.17 1.98 5.85
C TRP A 428 -25.52 3.25 6.62
N ILE A 429 -26.68 3.85 6.30
CA ILE A 429 -27.14 5.09 6.90
C ILE A 429 -28.55 4.88 7.47
N SER A 430 -28.73 5.23 8.73
CA SER A 430 -30.06 5.43 9.32
C SER A 430 -30.42 6.90 9.27
N SER A 431 -31.56 7.27 8.69
CA SER A 431 -32.04 8.65 8.60
C SER A 431 -33.47 8.76 9.14
N PHE A 432 -33.59 9.29 10.35
CA PHE A 432 -34.84 9.43 11.11
C PHE A 432 -35.01 10.91 11.49
N PRO A 433 -35.72 11.72 10.68
CA PRO A 433 -35.84 13.17 10.90
C PRO A 433 -36.33 13.58 12.30
N GLY A 434 -37.28 12.84 12.89
CA GLY A 434 -37.83 13.12 14.23
C GLY A 434 -36.85 12.94 15.39
N ASN A 435 -35.64 12.41 15.16
CA ASN A 435 -34.60 12.33 16.19
C ASN A 435 -34.20 13.72 16.73
N ILE A 436 -34.31 14.76 15.91
CA ILE A 436 -33.96 16.13 16.30
C ILE A 436 -34.81 16.58 17.50
N ASP A 437 -36.09 16.17 17.54
CA ASP A 437 -37.04 16.52 18.60
C ASP A 437 -36.63 15.95 19.97
N THR A 438 -35.79 14.92 20.00
CA THR A 438 -35.27 14.28 21.21
C THR A 438 -33.79 14.60 21.47
N GLY A 439 -33.20 15.53 20.71
CA GLY A 439 -31.79 15.91 20.82
C GLY A 439 -30.81 14.93 20.17
N LEU A 440 -31.30 13.89 19.49
CA LEU A 440 -30.49 12.97 18.70
C LEU A 440 -30.21 13.53 17.31
N GLN A 441 -29.11 13.09 16.70
CA GLN A 441 -28.83 13.44 15.30
C GLN A 441 -29.86 12.78 14.38
N ARG A 442 -30.28 13.53 13.34
CA ARG A 442 -31.19 13.05 12.29
C ARG A 442 -30.67 11.77 11.62
N ALA A 443 -29.36 11.64 11.46
CA ALA A 443 -28.75 10.51 10.79
C ALA A 443 -27.53 9.99 11.54
N SER A 444 -27.34 8.67 11.46
CA SER A 444 -26.12 7.97 11.86
C SER A 444 -25.70 7.04 10.72
N ALA A 445 -24.39 6.83 10.57
CA ALA A 445 -23.87 5.95 9.54
C ALA A 445 -22.72 5.08 10.03
N VAL A 446 -22.61 3.89 9.44
CA VAL A 446 -21.44 3.01 9.55
C VAL A 446 -20.92 2.65 8.16
N LEU A 447 -19.62 2.40 8.07
CA LEU A 447 -18.96 1.95 6.85
C LEU A 447 -18.32 0.59 7.10
N ILE A 448 -18.75 -0.42 6.33
CA ILE A 448 -18.11 -1.73 6.33
C ILE A 448 -17.13 -1.78 5.17
N LEU A 449 -15.88 -2.16 5.47
CA LEU A 449 -14.85 -2.41 4.46
C LEU A 449 -14.64 -3.91 4.30
N ASN A 450 -14.59 -4.35 3.05
CA ASN A 450 -14.42 -5.73 2.62
C ASN A 450 -13.17 -5.87 1.77
N ASP A 451 -12.48 -6.99 1.97
CA ASP A 451 -11.38 -7.40 1.13
C ASP A 451 -11.93 -7.80 -0.25
N PRO A 452 -11.49 -7.15 -1.35
CA PRO A 452 -12.05 -7.40 -2.67
C PRO A 452 -11.80 -8.80 -3.23
N LEU A 453 -10.78 -9.50 -2.74
CA LEU A 453 -10.40 -10.82 -3.22
C LEU A 453 -11.24 -11.92 -2.57
N THR A 454 -11.50 -11.78 -1.28
CA THR A 454 -12.15 -12.80 -0.45
C THR A 454 -13.62 -12.49 -0.16
N GLY A 455 -14.01 -11.21 -0.27
CA GLY A 455 -15.32 -10.71 0.12
C GLY A 455 -15.52 -10.56 1.63
N TYR A 456 -14.57 -10.99 2.46
CA TYR A 456 -14.69 -10.88 3.92
C TYR A 456 -14.64 -9.42 4.36
N ALA A 457 -15.54 -9.04 5.27
CA ALA A 457 -15.45 -7.76 5.94
C ALA A 457 -14.22 -7.76 6.86
N PHE A 458 -13.46 -6.67 6.90
CA PHE A 458 -12.31 -6.54 7.80
C PHE A 458 -12.40 -5.32 8.71
N ALA A 459 -13.33 -4.38 8.47
CA ALA A 459 -13.52 -3.24 9.35
C ALA A 459 -14.96 -2.71 9.36
N CYS A 460 -15.36 -2.12 10.48
CA CYS A 460 -16.53 -1.26 10.65
C CYS A 460 -16.10 0.09 11.23
N LEU A 461 -16.44 1.18 10.55
CA LEU A 461 -16.09 2.53 10.96
C LEU A 461 -17.35 3.37 11.22
N GLU A 462 -17.27 4.29 12.18
CA GLU A 462 -18.22 5.41 12.26
C GLU A 462 -18.13 6.25 10.98
N ALA A 463 -19.25 6.44 10.29
CA ALA A 463 -19.24 7.01 8.93
C ALA A 463 -19.99 8.33 8.77
N SER A 464 -20.61 8.87 9.83
CA SER A 464 -21.31 10.16 9.75
C SER A 464 -20.29 11.29 9.52
N ARG A 465 -19.15 11.24 10.21
CA ARG A 465 -18.06 12.22 10.01
C ARG A 465 -17.33 12.03 8.69
N ILE A 466 -17.10 10.78 8.26
CA ILE A 466 -16.55 10.46 6.94
C ILE A 466 -17.45 11.09 5.85
N SER A 467 -18.77 10.88 5.97
CA SER A 467 -19.75 11.42 5.01
C SER A 467 -19.74 12.95 4.96
N ALA A 468 -19.64 13.62 6.11
CA ALA A 468 -19.56 15.08 6.15
C ALA A 468 -18.26 15.60 5.53
N MET A 469 -17.13 14.96 5.86
CA MET A 469 -15.82 15.38 5.38
C MET A 469 -15.68 15.17 3.87
N ARG A 470 -16.11 14.02 3.34
CA ARG A 470 -16.09 13.78 1.89
C ARG A 470 -17.04 14.72 1.15
N THR A 471 -18.18 15.09 1.75
CA THR A 471 -19.12 16.05 1.15
C THR A 471 -18.51 17.45 1.09
N ALA A 472 -17.85 17.87 2.16
CA ALA A 472 -17.13 19.14 2.21
C ALA A 472 -15.97 19.19 1.21
N ALA A 473 -15.20 18.10 1.10
CA ALA A 473 -14.16 17.94 0.11
C ALA A 473 -14.73 18.06 -1.33
N SER A 474 -15.84 17.39 -1.66
CA SER A 474 -16.50 17.53 -2.96
C SER A 474 -16.93 18.97 -3.26
N ALA A 475 -17.50 19.67 -2.26
CA ALA A 475 -17.96 21.04 -2.42
C ALA A 475 -16.80 22.02 -2.71
N VAL A 476 -15.72 21.94 -1.93
CA VAL A 476 -14.52 22.76 -2.10
C VAL A 476 -13.82 22.44 -3.42
N LEU A 477 -13.77 21.15 -3.78
CA LEU A 477 -13.17 20.71 -5.04
C LEU A 477 -13.95 21.24 -6.25
N ALA A 478 -15.29 21.20 -6.22
CA ALA A 478 -16.12 21.83 -7.25
C ALA A 478 -15.87 23.33 -7.33
N ALA A 479 -15.83 24.03 -6.18
CA ALA A 479 -15.55 25.45 -6.14
C ALA A 479 -14.17 25.80 -6.74
N ARG A 480 -13.11 25.01 -6.44
CA ARG A 480 -11.77 25.19 -7.02
C ARG A 480 -11.83 25.14 -8.55
N TRP A 481 -12.45 24.10 -9.11
CA TRP A 481 -12.46 23.89 -10.55
C TRP A 481 -13.38 24.86 -11.30
N MET A 482 -14.54 25.19 -10.74
CA MET A 482 -15.43 26.22 -11.30
C MET A 482 -14.82 27.63 -11.23
N SER A 483 -13.90 27.87 -10.30
CA SER A 483 -13.21 29.16 -10.14
C SER A 483 -11.83 29.19 -10.82
N ARG A 484 -11.50 28.22 -11.67
CA ARG A 484 -10.17 28.08 -12.31
C ARG A 484 -9.01 28.16 -11.30
N GLN A 485 -9.17 27.46 -10.18
CA GLN A 485 -8.24 27.38 -9.05
C GLN A 485 -8.09 28.67 -8.22
N GLN A 486 -8.86 29.73 -8.50
CA GLN A 486 -8.91 30.92 -7.63
C GLN A 486 -9.61 30.58 -6.30
N ARG A 487 -9.00 31.04 -5.20
CA ARG A 487 -9.47 30.78 -3.82
C ARG A 487 -9.82 32.07 -3.06
N HIS A 488 -10.21 33.11 -3.78
CA HIS A 488 -10.74 34.35 -3.21
C HIS A 488 -12.16 34.59 -3.74
N VAL A 489 -13.03 35.10 -2.85
CA VAL A 489 -14.40 35.54 -3.16
C VAL A 489 -14.73 36.78 -2.36
N GLY A 490 -15.55 37.68 -2.91
CA GLY A 490 -16.05 38.82 -2.16
C GLY A 490 -17.03 38.37 -1.08
N ARG A 491 -18.11 37.67 -1.48
CA ARG A 491 -19.11 37.14 -0.54
C ARG A 491 -19.38 35.66 -0.80
N MET A 492 -19.36 34.86 0.27
CA MET A 492 -19.92 33.50 0.25
C MET A 492 -21.14 33.43 1.15
N SER A 493 -22.21 32.80 0.67
CA SER A 493 -23.40 32.57 1.48
C SER A 493 -23.62 31.10 1.79
N PHE A 494 -24.19 30.84 2.96
CA PHE A 494 -24.66 29.52 3.38
C PHE A 494 -26.18 29.58 3.60
N ILE A 495 -26.90 28.77 2.84
CA ILE A 495 -28.34 28.57 2.94
C ILE A 495 -28.55 27.19 3.58
N GLY A 496 -29.01 27.19 4.83
CA GLY A 496 -28.94 26.05 5.74
C GLY A 496 -27.67 26.10 6.58
N ALA A 497 -27.83 26.10 7.90
CA ALA A 497 -26.75 26.33 8.87
C ALA A 497 -26.47 25.10 9.76
N GLY A 498 -26.68 23.90 9.20
CA GLY A 498 -26.47 22.63 9.88
C GLY A 498 -25.02 22.13 9.90
N PHE A 499 -24.85 20.89 10.38
CA PHE A 499 -23.54 20.23 10.49
C PHE A 499 -22.74 20.16 9.17
N ILE A 500 -23.42 19.95 8.05
CA ILE A 500 -22.77 19.91 6.72
C ILE A 500 -22.27 21.29 6.30
N ALA A 501 -23.06 22.35 6.48
CA ALA A 501 -22.66 23.73 6.18
C ALA A 501 -21.42 24.14 6.98
N ARG A 502 -21.42 23.82 8.28
CA ARG A 502 -20.27 24.00 9.16
C ARG A 502 -19.02 23.30 8.63
N THR A 503 -19.15 22.02 8.26
CA THR A 503 -18.01 21.22 7.77
C THR A 503 -17.47 21.74 6.42
N ILE A 504 -18.36 22.21 5.54
CA ILE A 504 -17.97 22.87 4.27
C ILE A 504 -17.17 24.15 4.55
N LEU A 505 -17.63 24.99 5.48
CA LEU A 505 -16.91 26.20 5.87
C LEU A 505 -15.52 25.87 6.44
N ASP A 506 -15.43 24.90 7.36
CA ASP A 506 -14.16 24.42 7.92
C ASP A 506 -13.20 23.96 6.81
N MET A 507 -13.70 23.26 5.78
CA MET A 507 -12.90 22.79 4.66
C MET A 507 -12.44 23.93 3.75
N PHE A 508 -13.28 24.93 3.47
CA PHE A 508 -12.88 26.12 2.72
C PHE A 508 -11.73 26.86 3.42
N VAL A 509 -11.84 27.06 4.73
CA VAL A 509 -10.79 27.69 5.54
C VAL A 509 -9.51 26.84 5.52
N SER A 510 -9.62 25.53 5.71
CA SER A 510 -8.48 24.61 5.69
C SER A 510 -7.77 24.59 4.34
N ASP A 511 -8.52 24.73 3.25
CA ASP A 511 -8.00 24.85 1.89
C ASP A 511 -7.43 26.24 1.54
N GLY A 512 -7.41 27.15 2.52
CA GLY A 512 -6.84 28.49 2.35
C GLY A 512 -7.70 29.42 1.48
N TRP A 513 -9.02 29.23 1.47
CA TRP A 513 -9.91 30.21 0.85
C TRP A 513 -10.00 31.49 1.67
N THR A 514 -10.05 32.61 0.96
CA THR A 514 -10.22 33.94 1.53
C THR A 514 -11.55 34.53 1.06
N MET A 515 -12.23 35.23 1.96
CA MET A 515 -13.60 35.69 1.78
C MET A 515 -13.75 37.04 2.46
N ASP A 516 -14.26 38.06 1.75
CA ASP A 516 -14.42 39.39 2.36
C ASP A 516 -15.63 39.42 3.32
N ALA A 517 -16.68 38.65 3.02
CA ALA A 517 -17.86 38.47 3.88
C ALA A 517 -18.49 37.08 3.76
N VAL A 518 -19.09 36.61 4.87
CA VAL A 518 -19.92 35.40 4.93
C VAL A 518 -21.34 35.75 5.35
N SER A 519 -22.33 35.37 4.56
CA SER A 519 -23.75 35.55 4.89
C SER A 519 -24.42 34.22 5.19
N VAL A 520 -25.23 34.16 6.24
CA VAL A 520 -25.90 32.91 6.62
C VAL A 520 -27.41 33.11 6.67
N PHE A 521 -28.15 32.24 5.97
CA PHE A 521 -29.60 32.15 6.07
C PHE A 521 -30.01 30.74 6.52
N ASP A 522 -30.85 30.66 7.54
CA ASP A 522 -31.55 29.45 7.96
C ASP A 522 -32.96 29.83 8.43
N GLN A 523 -33.93 28.92 8.30
CA GLN A 523 -35.29 29.14 8.82
C GLN A 523 -35.30 29.25 10.35
N HIS A 524 -34.33 28.60 11.00
CA HIS A 524 -34.14 28.67 12.45
C HIS A 524 -33.03 29.67 12.75
N GLN A 525 -33.41 30.81 13.36
CA GLN A 525 -32.49 31.90 13.66
C GLN A 525 -31.29 31.44 14.52
N ASP A 526 -31.50 30.53 15.47
CA ASP A 526 -30.44 29.99 16.32
C ASP A 526 -29.38 29.22 15.51
N SER A 527 -29.79 28.46 14.50
CA SER A 527 -28.87 27.75 13.61
C SER A 527 -28.03 28.74 12.79
N ALA A 528 -28.66 29.78 12.24
CA ALA A 528 -27.94 30.82 11.50
C ALA A 528 -26.90 31.52 12.38
N LEU A 529 -27.29 31.93 13.59
CA LEU A 529 -26.39 32.56 14.57
C LEU A 529 -25.24 31.62 14.99
N ALA A 530 -25.51 30.32 15.13
CA ALA A 530 -24.48 29.33 15.46
C ALA A 530 -23.40 29.21 14.37
N LEU A 531 -23.80 29.20 13.09
CA LEU A 531 -22.85 29.16 11.98
C LEU A 531 -22.12 30.50 11.82
N VAL A 532 -22.79 31.64 12.02
CA VAL A 532 -22.15 32.97 12.05
C VAL A 532 -21.07 33.01 13.12
N GLY A 533 -21.38 32.62 14.36
CA GLY A 533 -20.40 32.59 15.45
C GLY A 533 -19.29 31.55 15.25
N HIS A 534 -19.54 30.50 14.46
CA HIS A 534 -18.49 29.58 14.03
C HIS A 534 -17.56 30.21 12.98
N ALA A 535 -18.11 30.90 11.97
CA ALA A 535 -17.32 31.65 10.99
C ALA A 535 -16.47 32.74 11.64
N SER A 536 -17.01 33.46 12.64
CA SER A 536 -16.26 34.49 13.38
C SER A 536 -15.06 33.91 14.14
N ARG A 537 -15.13 32.65 14.60
CA ARG A 537 -13.99 31.97 15.26
C ARG A 537 -12.84 31.67 14.31
N HIS A 538 -13.10 31.62 13.01
CA HIS A 538 -12.09 31.57 11.95
C HIS A 538 -11.59 32.97 11.54
N GLY A 539 -12.05 34.03 12.21
CA GLY A 539 -11.69 35.41 11.88
C GLY A 539 -12.41 35.98 10.66
N LEU A 540 -13.48 35.32 10.19
CA LEU A 540 -14.25 35.78 9.03
C LEU A 540 -15.30 36.82 9.44
N HIS A 541 -15.50 37.84 8.60
CA HIS A 541 -16.60 38.78 8.74
C HIS A 541 -17.91 38.09 8.37
N SER A 542 -18.73 37.74 9.36
CA SER A 542 -19.95 36.96 9.17
C SER A 542 -21.19 37.65 9.74
N GLU A 543 -22.31 37.52 9.04
CA GLU A 543 -23.60 38.07 9.49
C GLU A 543 -24.77 37.15 9.11
N PRO A 544 -25.84 37.09 9.93
CA PRO A 544 -27.11 36.53 9.48
C PRO A 544 -27.70 37.45 8.39
N SER A 545 -28.33 36.86 7.38
CA SER A 545 -28.91 37.60 6.26
C SER A 545 -30.21 36.92 5.79
N ASP A 546 -30.97 37.60 4.93
CA ASP A 546 -32.15 37.03 4.30
C ASP A 546 -31.81 36.21 3.05
N LEU A 547 -32.76 35.37 2.61
CA LEU A 547 -32.57 34.48 1.46
C LEU A 547 -32.23 35.26 0.19
N ALA A 548 -32.92 36.37 -0.08
CA ALA A 548 -32.74 37.15 -1.31
C ALA A 548 -31.32 37.73 -1.41
N THR A 549 -30.78 38.19 -0.29
CA THR A 549 -29.41 38.70 -0.18
C THR A 549 -28.39 37.57 -0.29
N CYS A 550 -28.62 36.43 0.37
CA CYS A 550 -27.74 35.26 0.25
C CYS A 550 -27.60 34.75 -1.19
N LEU A 551 -28.67 34.80 -1.99
CA LEU A 551 -28.66 34.36 -3.39
C LEU A 551 -27.79 35.24 -4.31
N GLN A 552 -27.42 36.45 -3.88
CA GLN A 552 -26.58 37.38 -4.63
C GLN A 552 -25.07 37.21 -4.38
N ALA A 553 -24.65 36.29 -3.50
CA ALA A 553 -23.24 36.06 -3.18
C ALA A 553 -22.45 35.45 -4.36
N ASP A 554 -21.14 35.68 -4.43
CA ASP A 554 -20.28 35.12 -5.49
C ASP A 554 -20.28 33.59 -5.48
N VAL A 555 -20.34 33.02 -4.27
CA VAL A 555 -20.53 31.60 -4.03
C VAL A 555 -21.71 31.38 -3.10
N VAL A 556 -22.67 30.56 -3.52
CA VAL A 556 -23.88 30.21 -2.76
C VAL A 556 -23.85 28.73 -2.40
N VAL A 557 -23.82 28.41 -1.12
CA VAL A 557 -23.81 27.03 -0.62
C VAL A 557 -25.18 26.65 -0.07
N PHE A 558 -25.86 25.71 -0.73
CA PHE A 558 -27.09 25.10 -0.22
C PHE A 558 -26.77 23.81 0.53
N ALA A 559 -27.06 23.78 1.82
CA ALA A 559 -26.90 22.62 2.69
C ALA A 559 -28.12 22.47 3.60
N THR A 560 -29.30 22.43 2.99
CA THR A 560 -30.59 22.40 3.70
C THR A 560 -31.14 20.99 3.87
N THR A 561 -32.32 20.89 4.47
CA THR A 561 -33.12 19.66 4.54
C THR A 561 -34.40 19.75 3.73
N ALA A 562 -34.48 20.67 2.75
CA ALA A 562 -35.69 20.91 1.97
C ALA A 562 -36.16 19.62 1.26
N PRO A 563 -37.46 19.28 1.34
CA PRO A 563 -38.01 18.12 0.63
C PRO A 563 -38.27 18.39 -0.86
N SER A 564 -38.40 19.66 -1.24
CA SER A 564 -38.74 20.12 -2.59
C SER A 564 -38.14 21.49 -2.88
N PRO A 565 -37.97 21.86 -4.17
CA PRO A 565 -37.46 23.18 -4.57
C PRO A 565 -38.26 24.36 -4.02
N TYR A 566 -37.55 25.45 -3.71
CA TYR A 566 -38.14 26.73 -3.28
C TYR A 566 -37.49 27.95 -3.93
N VAL A 567 -36.30 27.80 -4.54
CA VAL A 567 -35.73 28.80 -5.46
C VAL A 567 -36.16 28.42 -6.87
N LEU A 568 -37.30 28.97 -7.30
CA LEU A 568 -37.95 28.57 -8.56
C LEU A 568 -37.54 29.47 -9.74
N GLU A 569 -37.28 30.75 -9.47
CA GLU A 569 -36.93 31.72 -10.50
C GLU A 569 -35.40 31.73 -10.77
N PRO A 570 -34.96 31.99 -12.02
CA PRO A 570 -33.55 32.10 -12.38
C PRO A 570 -32.93 33.39 -11.82
N VAL A 571 -32.49 33.31 -10.57
CA VAL A 571 -31.93 34.45 -9.83
C VAL A 571 -30.42 34.63 -10.01
N PHE A 572 -29.71 33.57 -10.44
CA PHE A 572 -28.26 33.57 -10.50
C PHE A 572 -27.71 34.23 -11.77
N GLN A 573 -26.69 35.06 -11.57
CA GLN A 573 -26.00 35.83 -12.59
C GLN A 573 -24.81 35.07 -13.19
N PRO A 574 -24.38 35.41 -14.42
CA PRO A 574 -23.16 34.88 -15.02
C PRO A 574 -21.95 34.99 -14.08
N GLY A 575 -21.17 33.91 -13.97
CA GLY A 575 -19.98 33.86 -13.11
C GLY A 575 -20.23 33.50 -11.64
N GLN A 576 -21.47 33.52 -11.14
CA GLN A 576 -21.77 32.99 -9.80
C GLN A 576 -21.53 31.48 -9.76
N ARG A 577 -21.06 30.99 -8.60
CA ARG A 577 -20.90 29.55 -8.34
C ARG A 577 -21.89 29.11 -7.28
N VAL A 578 -22.63 28.05 -7.57
CA VAL A 578 -23.66 27.52 -6.67
C VAL A 578 -23.30 26.08 -6.32
N LEU A 579 -23.16 25.81 -5.03
CA LEU A 579 -22.91 24.48 -4.49
C LEU A 579 -24.25 23.95 -3.96
N ASN A 580 -24.99 23.23 -4.81
CA ASN A 580 -26.30 22.66 -4.52
C ASN A 580 -26.19 21.32 -3.77
N ILE A 581 -25.60 21.33 -2.55
CA ILE A 581 -25.22 20.12 -1.81
C ILE A 581 -26.44 19.34 -1.31
N SER A 582 -27.54 20.01 -0.96
CA SER A 582 -28.80 19.37 -0.55
C SER A 582 -29.64 18.82 -1.71
N LEU A 583 -29.29 19.17 -2.95
CA LEU A 583 -29.88 18.67 -4.21
C LEU A 583 -31.36 18.96 -4.45
N ARG A 584 -32.03 19.72 -3.59
CA ARG A 584 -33.50 19.88 -3.65
C ARG A 584 -33.95 21.32 -3.51
N ASP A 585 -33.03 22.28 -3.55
CA ASP A 585 -33.33 23.68 -3.28
C ASP A 585 -33.78 24.42 -4.55
N LEU A 586 -33.26 23.99 -5.71
CA LEU A 586 -33.38 24.70 -6.98
C LEU A 586 -34.44 24.08 -7.88
N GLY A 587 -35.26 24.93 -8.50
CA GLY A 587 -36.29 24.53 -9.46
C GLY A 587 -35.74 24.17 -10.85
N PRO A 588 -36.53 23.45 -11.66
CA PRO A 588 -36.17 23.08 -13.04
C PRO A 588 -35.69 24.25 -13.92
N GLU A 589 -36.33 25.40 -13.83
CA GLU A 589 -36.00 26.62 -14.59
C GLU A 589 -34.59 27.13 -14.25
N VAL A 590 -34.21 27.09 -12.97
CA VAL A 590 -32.87 27.49 -12.50
C VAL A 590 -31.81 26.55 -13.08
N ILE A 591 -32.06 25.24 -13.02
CA ILE A 591 -31.17 24.23 -13.56
C ILE A 591 -31.03 24.40 -15.08
N ALA A 592 -32.12 24.59 -15.81
CA ALA A 592 -32.09 24.69 -17.27
C ALA A 592 -31.23 25.87 -17.81
N GLN A 593 -31.04 26.93 -17.02
CA GLN A 593 -30.32 28.14 -17.44
C GLN A 593 -28.84 28.18 -17.02
N ALA A 594 -28.37 27.22 -16.22
CA ALA A 594 -27.01 27.20 -15.70
C ALA A 594 -26.04 26.29 -16.48
N ASN A 595 -24.75 26.39 -16.18
CA ASN A 595 -23.82 25.28 -16.39
C ASN A 595 -24.03 24.27 -15.25
N ASN A 596 -24.42 23.04 -15.54
CA ASN A 596 -24.68 22.03 -14.51
C ASN A 596 -23.58 20.97 -14.49
N ILE A 597 -22.84 20.95 -13.38
CA ILE A 597 -21.82 19.96 -13.08
C ILE A 597 -22.35 18.99 -12.04
N LEU A 598 -22.27 17.71 -12.35
CA LEU A 598 -22.74 16.62 -11.49
C LEU A 598 -21.55 15.79 -10.98
N ASP A 599 -21.73 15.00 -9.93
CA ASP A 599 -20.70 14.03 -9.54
C ASP A 599 -20.84 12.70 -10.29
N ASP A 600 -22.08 12.26 -10.52
CA ASP A 600 -22.46 11.21 -11.45
C ASP A 600 -23.78 11.57 -12.13
N VAL A 601 -23.82 11.51 -13.46
CA VAL A 601 -25.00 11.95 -14.23
C VAL A 601 -26.21 11.07 -13.90
N GLU A 602 -26.08 9.75 -13.94
CA GLU A 602 -27.23 8.86 -13.81
C GLU A 602 -27.79 8.84 -12.38
N HIS A 603 -26.95 8.94 -11.35
CA HIS A 603 -27.40 9.05 -9.96
C HIS A 603 -28.09 10.39 -9.69
N CYS A 604 -27.56 11.50 -10.22
CA CYS A 604 -28.16 12.81 -10.04
C CYS A 604 -29.51 12.96 -10.74
N LEU A 605 -29.87 12.09 -11.69
CA LEU A 605 -31.16 12.10 -12.39
C LEU A 605 -32.19 11.14 -11.77
N LYS A 606 -32.11 10.95 -10.45
CA LYS A 606 -33.02 10.08 -9.69
C LYS A 606 -33.50 10.79 -8.43
N ALA A 607 -34.49 10.17 -7.79
CA ALA A 607 -34.94 10.52 -6.44
C ALA A 607 -35.46 11.97 -6.27
N GLN A 608 -35.96 12.62 -7.33
CA GLN A 608 -36.53 13.98 -7.27
C GLN A 608 -35.51 15.03 -6.80
N THR A 609 -34.26 14.90 -7.23
CA THR A 609 -33.25 15.95 -7.13
C THR A 609 -33.56 17.10 -8.12
N SER A 610 -32.96 18.27 -7.95
CA SER A 610 -33.13 19.40 -8.87
C SER A 610 -32.81 19.02 -10.34
N PRO A 611 -31.72 18.30 -10.66
CA PRO A 611 -31.47 17.83 -12.04
C PRO A 611 -32.51 16.81 -12.54
N ASP A 612 -32.96 15.88 -11.70
CA ASP A 612 -34.01 14.90 -12.04
C ASP A 612 -35.32 15.60 -12.42
N LEU A 613 -35.77 16.56 -11.59
CA LEU A 613 -36.96 17.37 -11.84
C LEU A 613 -36.84 18.17 -13.15
N ALA A 614 -35.66 18.71 -13.44
CA ALA A 614 -35.41 19.41 -14.70
C ALA A 614 -35.53 18.49 -15.92
N VAL A 615 -34.99 17.27 -15.86
CA VAL A 615 -35.13 16.29 -16.95
C VAL A 615 -36.59 15.87 -17.12
N GLN A 616 -37.32 15.67 -16.03
CA GLN A 616 -38.75 15.35 -16.08
C GLN A 616 -39.58 16.49 -16.69
N GLN A 617 -39.24 17.75 -16.44
CA GLN A 617 -39.96 18.88 -17.01
C GLN A 617 -39.63 19.11 -18.49
N TYR A 618 -38.35 19.15 -18.85
CA TYR A 618 -37.92 19.51 -20.21
C TYR A 618 -37.76 18.32 -21.16
N GLN A 619 -37.84 17.09 -20.65
CA GLN A 619 -37.75 15.85 -21.44
C GLN A 619 -36.44 15.72 -22.24
N HIS A 620 -35.38 16.40 -21.82
CA HIS A 620 -34.04 16.30 -22.40
C HIS A 620 -32.96 16.61 -21.36
N ARG A 621 -31.69 16.33 -21.69
CA ARG A 621 -30.53 16.48 -20.78
C ARG A 621 -29.53 17.57 -21.20
N SER A 622 -29.85 18.38 -22.21
CA SER A 622 -28.91 19.35 -22.82
C SER A 622 -28.40 20.46 -21.89
N PHE A 623 -29.03 20.67 -20.73
CA PHE A 623 -28.56 21.61 -19.71
C PHE A 623 -27.46 21.02 -18.81
N ILE A 624 -27.20 19.70 -18.89
CA ILE A 624 -26.11 19.03 -18.15
C ILE A 624 -24.81 19.30 -18.91
N THR A 625 -23.90 20.03 -18.25
CA THR A 625 -22.60 20.38 -18.84
C THR A 625 -21.63 19.20 -18.78
N GLY A 626 -21.61 18.46 -17.67
CA GLY A 626 -20.75 17.28 -17.50
C GLY A 626 -20.57 16.88 -16.05
N THR A 627 -19.60 16.01 -15.81
CA THR A 627 -19.19 15.62 -14.44
C THR A 627 -18.08 16.53 -13.90
N LEU A 628 -17.90 16.53 -12.58
CA LEU A 628 -16.79 17.22 -11.95
C LEU A 628 -15.43 16.65 -12.41
N ALA A 629 -15.34 15.34 -12.63
CA ALA A 629 -14.14 14.70 -13.17
C ALA A 629 -13.85 15.12 -14.62
N GLN A 630 -14.88 15.26 -15.46
CA GLN A 630 -14.75 15.81 -16.81
C GLN A 630 -14.25 17.25 -16.79
N LEU A 631 -14.71 18.06 -15.83
CA LEU A 631 -14.22 19.43 -15.65
C LEU A 631 -12.74 19.45 -15.23
N MET A 632 -12.33 18.55 -14.32
CA MET A 632 -10.93 18.41 -13.89
C MET A 632 -9.98 18.02 -15.02
N THR A 633 -10.46 17.17 -15.91
CA THR A 633 -9.66 16.62 -17.02
C THR A 633 -9.73 17.48 -18.28
N GLY A 634 -10.48 18.59 -18.25
CA GLY A 634 -10.64 19.50 -19.39
C GLY A 634 -11.52 18.93 -20.51
N GLN A 635 -12.33 17.91 -20.23
CA GLN A 635 -13.26 17.33 -21.21
C GLN A 635 -14.51 18.19 -21.40
N VAL A 636 -14.85 19.02 -20.42
CA VAL A 636 -15.95 20.00 -20.49
C VAL A 636 -15.48 21.38 -20.07
N GLU A 637 -16.06 22.40 -20.68
CA GLU A 637 -15.81 23.80 -20.38
C GLU A 637 -17.09 24.49 -19.91
N LEU A 638 -16.94 25.41 -18.95
CA LEU A 638 -18.06 26.20 -18.43
C LEU A 638 -18.27 27.45 -19.29
N SER A 639 -19.51 27.70 -19.71
CA SER A 639 -19.86 28.94 -20.41
C SER A 639 -19.71 30.14 -19.45
N PRO A 640 -19.03 31.23 -19.85
CA PRO A 640 -18.90 32.42 -19.01
C PRO A 640 -20.22 33.19 -18.88
N ASP A 641 -21.20 32.95 -19.76
CA ASP A 641 -22.48 33.67 -19.83
C ASP A 641 -23.55 33.10 -18.89
N LYS A 642 -23.18 32.15 -18.02
CA LYS A 642 -24.10 31.43 -17.12
C LYS A 642 -23.52 31.32 -15.72
N ALA A 643 -24.40 31.21 -14.73
CA ALA A 643 -24.02 30.70 -13.41
C ALA A 643 -23.60 29.23 -13.53
N SER A 644 -22.72 28.78 -12.66
CA SER A 644 -22.30 27.38 -12.61
C SER A 644 -22.82 26.72 -11.34
N ILE A 645 -23.49 25.57 -11.47
CA ILE A 645 -24.12 24.83 -10.38
C ILE A 645 -23.47 23.46 -10.27
N PHE A 646 -22.94 23.13 -9.09
CA PHE A 646 -22.51 21.79 -8.74
C PHE A 646 -23.58 21.09 -7.91
N SER A 647 -24.05 19.92 -8.37
CA SER A 647 -25.03 19.09 -7.67
C SER A 647 -24.45 17.68 -7.42
N PRO A 648 -23.94 17.38 -6.21
CA PRO A 648 -23.42 16.05 -5.87
C PRO A 648 -24.47 15.12 -5.26
N PHE A 649 -24.77 13.97 -5.89
CA PHE A 649 -25.62 12.94 -5.27
C PHE A 649 -24.98 12.32 -4.03
N GLY A 650 -23.66 12.16 -4.05
CA GLY A 650 -22.88 11.48 -3.03
C GLY A 650 -22.71 9.99 -3.34
N LEU A 651 -21.53 9.65 -3.87
CA LEU A 651 -21.19 8.30 -4.30
C LEU A 651 -20.58 7.49 -3.16
N GLY A 652 -20.91 6.20 -3.08
CA GLY A 652 -20.36 5.29 -2.06
C GLY A 652 -18.84 5.11 -2.20
N VAL A 653 -18.32 5.24 -3.42
CA VAL A 653 -16.87 5.21 -3.70
C VAL A 653 -16.10 6.32 -2.97
N LEU A 654 -16.71 7.49 -2.74
CA LEU A 654 -16.07 8.58 -1.99
C LEU A 654 -15.94 8.23 -0.51
N ASP A 655 -16.96 7.56 0.04
CA ASP A 655 -16.95 7.12 1.43
C ASP A 655 -15.92 6.01 1.65
N LEU A 656 -15.76 5.10 0.68
CA LEU A 656 -14.72 4.07 0.72
C LEU A 656 -13.31 4.67 0.64
N ALA A 657 -13.07 5.65 -0.23
CA ALA A 657 -11.75 6.27 -0.37
C ALA A 657 -11.28 6.89 0.95
N VAL A 658 -12.11 7.75 1.55
CA VAL A 658 -11.80 8.41 2.82
C VAL A 658 -11.77 7.39 3.96
N GLY A 659 -12.73 6.46 4.01
CA GLY A 659 -12.81 5.44 5.06
C GLY A 659 -11.64 4.46 5.07
N GLN A 660 -11.13 4.07 3.90
CA GLN A 660 -9.95 3.22 3.79
C GLN A 660 -8.70 3.92 4.32
N ARG A 661 -8.51 5.21 4.02
CA ARG A 661 -7.40 5.98 4.59
C ARG A 661 -7.50 6.05 6.11
N VAL A 662 -8.68 6.40 6.64
CA VAL A 662 -8.92 6.44 8.09
C VAL A 662 -8.61 5.10 8.74
N TYR A 663 -9.09 3.99 8.17
CA TYR A 663 -8.80 2.65 8.67
C TYR A 663 -7.29 2.36 8.70
N ARG A 664 -6.57 2.64 7.61
CA ARG A 664 -5.13 2.38 7.52
C ARG A 664 -4.33 3.17 8.55
N GLN A 665 -4.67 4.44 8.72
CA GLN A 665 -4.05 5.29 9.75
C GLN A 665 -4.35 4.76 11.15
N ALA A 666 -5.60 4.37 11.42
CA ALA A 666 -6.00 3.81 12.70
C ALA A 666 -5.26 2.49 13.02
N VAL A 667 -5.06 1.61 12.04
CA VAL A 667 -4.27 0.38 12.22
C VAL A 667 -2.79 0.71 12.45
N ALA A 668 -2.22 1.63 11.66
CA ALA A 668 -0.81 2.02 11.77
C ALA A 668 -0.48 2.64 13.15
N GLU A 669 -1.42 3.39 13.73
CA GLU A 669 -1.29 4.00 15.06
C GLU A 669 -1.74 3.09 16.20
N GLY A 670 -2.25 1.88 15.91
CA GLY A 670 -2.76 0.95 16.92
C GLY A 670 -4.07 1.40 17.59
N SER A 671 -4.80 2.35 16.98
CA SER A 671 -6.08 2.86 17.48
C SER A 671 -7.32 2.19 16.86
N ALA A 672 -7.13 1.24 15.94
CA ALA A 672 -8.21 0.37 15.46
C ALA A 672 -8.44 -0.78 16.45
N LEU A 673 -9.67 -0.97 16.93
CA LEU A 673 -10.00 -1.98 17.93
C LEU A 673 -10.16 -3.36 17.27
N PRO A 674 -9.29 -4.35 17.53
CA PRO A 674 -9.43 -5.68 16.95
C PRO A 674 -10.55 -6.47 17.63
N VAL A 675 -11.38 -7.14 16.83
CA VAL A 675 -12.41 -8.09 17.24
C VAL A 675 -11.99 -9.47 16.70
N PRO A 676 -11.13 -10.19 17.44
CA PRO A 676 -10.37 -11.34 16.90
C PRO A 676 -11.21 -12.55 16.51
N GLN A 677 -12.44 -12.67 17.04
CA GLN A 677 -13.35 -13.80 16.80
C GLN A 677 -14.65 -13.35 16.12
N PHE A 678 -14.64 -12.23 15.40
CA PHE A 678 -15.84 -11.74 14.72
C PHE A 678 -16.37 -12.77 13.71
N PHE A 679 -15.47 -13.40 12.94
CA PHE A 679 -15.78 -14.59 12.14
C PHE A 679 -15.28 -15.84 12.87
N PHE A 680 -16.21 -16.58 13.46
CA PHE A 680 -15.90 -17.77 14.28
C PHE A 680 -15.39 -18.95 13.44
N GLU A 681 -15.99 -19.18 12.27
CA GLU A 681 -15.64 -20.26 11.34
C GLU A 681 -15.21 -19.67 9.99
N SER A 682 -13.90 -19.52 9.77
CA SER A 682 -13.35 -19.08 8.48
C SER A 682 -12.83 -20.23 7.61
N ALA A 683 -12.78 -21.45 8.14
CA ALA A 683 -12.50 -22.64 7.36
C ALA A 683 -13.80 -23.24 6.81
N ARG A 684 -13.82 -23.56 5.52
CA ARG A 684 -14.92 -24.33 4.91
C ARG A 684 -14.92 -25.74 5.49
N TRP A 685 -16.11 -26.24 5.85
CA TRP A 685 -16.35 -27.60 6.33
C TRP A 685 -16.12 -28.67 5.26
#